data_AF-A0A3M0IPV6-F1
#
_entry.id   AF-A0A3M0IPV6-F1
#
_cell.length_a   1.000
_cell.length_b   1.000
_cell.length_c   1.000
_cell.angle_alpha   90.00
_cell.angle_beta   90.00
_cell.angle_gamma   90.00
#
_symmetry.space_group_name_H-M   'P 1'
#
loop_
_entity.id
_entity.type
_entity.pdbx_description
1 polymer ?
#
loop_
_entity_poly.entity_id
_entity_poly.type
_entity_poly.pdbx_seq_one_letter_code
_entity_poly.pdbx_strand_id
1 'polypeptide(L)'
;MSALCDPPGAASPPRPPLSAQELSQEVKAFLSGLDPVQGTPLSPAAHARCALRLLRCLPPARHAALQHLRGLFDEQVCSHLLQREAGAASPPPKACPGAEVLQEARGALAELVAANPRAWAPGVAAWASELMGQLSSKYAGRPGVPPAASLNELLQLWMSCPATRALLDIYSQCLAAMAGSCPDACVDALLDTSVQHSPHFDWVVAHVGSSFPGTIISRVLSCGLKDFCAHGGGAEAAAAAAGPGGPGDKRAPKIASVVGILGHLASRHAGSIKQELLRMFHESLGSPREHHKATVPFLLQLALMSPALLAAVSPELVDSLKPPVLNQLHQHFSALPRDELEGVVGVVVHLLCHTSAGALRTLRFLLATAAPASVIAAPGPALHEGVREACERLLQLLLLHLQKLVHGRGPAEGPARPVPFLEALRPHVRELCLDALRLERRRCLWQHQLLALLAVHSAPHGAAEALFFLLALARTPEELALAPQLRAGLRAVLPDPLPAAVAAAVAQIHAGRLPEAQLAQLLRNLALLLQPREDGEGGEAALGAALARHLPDLARLLLHPRREPPGPEAAPAAPAASLLDTNRRFTAGPNASGGVWSVFHAGVIGRGPKPAAGGGRRGPEELSRNTLTFLSLVLRCCRGSGPAVGAEAAKAVAAALVEAVCPEAAGAELAWPPEELARATVERDLRILRRFRRHPLLFPLLRLVAGGRPALCYCSVLLRGLLAGLVAHWDACRAGSTLASPWHLRASCALVALLAEGSLLPPVLGNMHELFPELAPFEVHLLLLSVWGYLRENSPLPQKFTFQPELGVFRRDFGRDGDLGKHLAVLHSVLHRNIHRLGLLAGRFYP
;
A
#
# COMPACT_ATOMS: atom_id res chain seq x y z
N MET A 1 -18.46 -32.93 13.85
CA MET A 1 -19.85 -33.36 13.60
C MET A 1 -19.89 -34.60 12.68
N SER A 2 -19.10 -35.64 12.96
CA SER A 2 -19.36 -37.02 12.50
C SER A 2 -18.39 -37.97 13.21
N ALA A 3 -18.89 -38.65 14.24
CA ALA A 3 -18.36 -39.87 14.88
C ALA A 3 -18.84 -39.84 16.33
N LEU A 4 -20.06 -40.32 16.57
CA LEU A 4 -20.61 -40.77 17.86
C LEU A 4 -22.03 -41.26 17.56
N CYS A 5 -22.12 -42.45 16.99
CA CYS A 5 -23.34 -43.25 16.94
C CYS A 5 -22.92 -44.66 17.33
N ASP A 6 -22.70 -44.87 18.63
CA ASP A 6 -22.85 -46.21 19.20
C ASP A 6 -24.36 -46.47 19.36
N PRO A 7 -24.84 -47.69 19.02
CA PRO A 7 -26.25 -48.01 19.11
C PRO A 7 -26.72 -48.02 20.58
N PRO A 8 -28.02 -47.75 20.86
CA PRO A 8 -28.54 -47.81 22.22
C PRO A 8 -28.47 -49.25 22.72
N GLY A 9 -27.64 -49.49 23.73
CA GLY A 9 -27.63 -50.74 24.48
C GLY A 9 -29.03 -50.99 25.06
N ALA A 10 -29.56 -52.19 24.81
CA ALA A 10 -30.87 -52.64 25.23
C ALA A 10 -31.15 -52.28 26.71
N ALA A 11 -32.27 -51.60 26.96
CA ALA A 11 -32.76 -51.33 28.29
C ALA A 11 -32.95 -52.65 29.05
N SER A 12 -32.24 -52.83 30.16
CA SER A 12 -32.52 -53.94 31.08
C SER A 12 -33.96 -53.80 31.62
N PRO A 13 -34.72 -54.91 31.75
CA PRO A 13 -36.09 -54.84 32.24
C PRO A 13 -36.13 -54.28 33.66
N PRO A 14 -37.19 -53.54 34.05
CA PRO A 14 -37.33 -53.03 35.41
C PRO A 14 -37.36 -54.22 36.38
N ARG A 15 -36.35 -54.29 37.27
CA ARG A 15 -36.34 -55.28 38.36
C ARG A 15 -37.54 -55.05 39.29
N PRO A 16 -38.12 -56.11 39.88
CA PRO A 16 -39.31 -56.02 40.72
C PRO A 16 -39.08 -55.10 41.94
N PRO A 17 -40.13 -54.44 42.47
CA PRO A 17 -40.03 -53.67 43.71
C PRO A 17 -39.58 -54.58 44.86
N LEU A 18 -38.64 -54.10 45.67
CA LEU A 18 -38.17 -54.80 46.87
C LEU A 18 -39.33 -55.12 47.80
N SER A 19 -39.32 -56.29 48.42
CA SER A 19 -40.27 -56.63 49.48
C SER A 19 -40.06 -55.74 50.72
N ALA A 20 -41.10 -55.57 51.55
CA ALA A 20 -41.02 -54.72 52.74
C ALA A 20 -39.93 -55.16 53.74
N GLN A 21 -39.60 -56.46 53.78
CA GLN A 21 -38.53 -57.01 54.61
C GLN A 21 -37.15 -56.67 54.05
N GLU A 22 -36.93 -56.80 52.74
CA GLU A 22 -35.68 -56.42 52.08
C GLU A 22 -35.42 -54.91 52.20
N LEU A 23 -36.45 -54.08 52.06
CA LEU A 23 -36.32 -52.63 52.22
C LEU A 23 -35.98 -52.24 53.67
N SER A 24 -36.54 -52.91 54.68
CA SER A 24 -36.18 -52.70 56.09
C SER A 24 -34.72 -53.10 56.37
N GLN A 25 -34.24 -54.18 55.77
CA GLN A 25 -32.85 -54.63 55.89
C GLN A 25 -31.89 -53.64 55.23
N GLU A 26 -32.20 -53.14 54.04
CA GLU A 26 -31.40 -52.12 53.34
C GLU A 26 -31.35 -50.79 54.12
N VAL A 27 -32.46 -50.35 54.73
CA VAL A 27 -32.45 -49.14 55.59
C VAL A 27 -31.58 -49.35 56.83
N LYS A 28 -31.66 -50.52 57.47
CA LYS A 28 -30.81 -50.85 58.63
C LYS A 28 -29.34 -50.91 58.23
N ALA A 29 -29.02 -51.55 57.11
CA ALA A 29 -27.66 -51.64 56.56
C ALA A 29 -27.07 -50.26 56.25
N PHE A 30 -27.87 -49.36 55.66
CA PHE A 30 -27.45 -48.00 55.34
C PHE A 30 -27.15 -47.16 56.59
N LEU A 31 -27.98 -47.28 57.64
CA LEU A 31 -27.82 -46.51 58.88
C LEU A 31 -26.70 -47.06 59.77
N SER A 32 -26.53 -48.38 59.84
CA SER A 32 -25.49 -49.00 60.67
C SER A 32 -24.12 -49.04 59.99
N GLY A 33 -24.06 -48.99 58.65
CA GLY A 33 -22.84 -49.25 57.89
C GLY A 33 -22.37 -50.70 57.98
N LEU A 34 -23.21 -51.61 58.49
CA LEU A 34 -22.91 -53.03 58.69
C LEU A 34 -23.83 -53.90 57.82
N ASP A 35 -23.31 -55.04 57.37
CA ASP A 35 -24.13 -56.06 56.72
C ASP A 35 -25.19 -56.58 57.71
N PRO A 36 -26.49 -56.50 57.41
CA PRO A 36 -27.56 -56.87 58.33
C PRO A 36 -27.61 -58.38 58.61
N VAL A 37 -26.93 -59.21 57.81
CA VAL A 37 -26.87 -60.67 57.97
C VAL A 37 -25.56 -61.11 58.63
N GLN A 38 -24.44 -60.44 58.32
CA GLN A 38 -23.10 -60.86 58.77
C GLN A 38 -22.51 -60.00 59.91
N GLY A 39 -23.08 -58.81 60.17
CA GLY A 39 -22.59 -57.88 61.20
C GLY A 39 -21.22 -57.26 60.91
N THR A 40 -20.67 -57.47 59.71
CA THR A 40 -19.37 -56.95 59.26
C THR A 40 -19.51 -55.55 58.67
N PRO A 41 -18.47 -54.69 58.76
CA PRO A 41 -18.51 -53.37 58.15
C PRO A 41 -18.63 -53.49 56.63
N LEU A 42 -19.59 -52.78 56.06
CA LEU A 42 -19.80 -52.72 54.62
C LEU A 42 -18.57 -52.08 53.95
N SER A 43 -18.13 -52.66 52.84
CA SER A 43 -17.16 -51.98 51.98
C SER A 43 -17.77 -50.66 51.45
N PRO A 44 -16.96 -49.63 51.18
CA PRO A 44 -17.46 -48.35 50.62
C PRO A 44 -18.30 -48.55 49.35
N ALA A 45 -17.94 -49.53 48.52
CA ALA A 45 -18.69 -49.90 47.33
C ALA A 45 -20.06 -50.55 47.65
N ALA A 46 -20.13 -51.41 48.66
CA ALA A 46 -21.37 -52.04 49.10
C ALA A 46 -22.32 -51.04 49.78
N HIS A 47 -21.78 -50.13 50.60
CA HIS A 47 -22.56 -49.06 51.25
C HIS A 47 -23.15 -48.08 50.23
N ALA A 48 -22.36 -47.69 49.22
CA ALA A 48 -22.85 -46.85 48.13
C ALA A 48 -23.90 -47.56 47.25
N ARG A 49 -23.77 -48.87 46.99
CA ARG A 49 -24.82 -49.66 46.30
C ARG A 49 -26.12 -49.75 47.10
N CYS A 50 -26.03 -49.88 48.42
CA CYS A 50 -27.18 -49.80 49.33
C CYS A 50 -27.86 -48.41 49.22
N ALA A 51 -27.08 -47.33 49.26
CA ALA A 51 -27.60 -45.96 49.08
C ALA A 51 -28.31 -45.78 47.72
N LEU A 52 -27.76 -46.32 46.63
CA LEU A 52 -28.38 -46.27 45.29
C LEU A 52 -29.69 -47.06 45.21
N ARG A 53 -29.80 -48.19 45.92
CA ARG A 53 -31.06 -48.94 46.03
C ARG A 53 -32.12 -48.15 46.79
N LEU A 54 -31.75 -47.52 47.91
CA LEU A 54 -32.65 -46.65 48.68
C LEU A 54 -33.10 -45.42 47.88
N LEU A 55 -32.20 -44.83 47.09
CA LEU A 55 -32.51 -43.69 46.21
C LEU A 55 -33.62 -44.03 45.20
N ARG A 56 -33.58 -45.24 44.62
CA ARG A 56 -34.57 -45.73 43.65
C ARG A 56 -35.90 -46.08 44.30
N CYS A 57 -35.88 -46.71 45.48
CA CYS A 57 -37.05 -47.38 46.06
C CYS A 57 -37.77 -46.57 47.15
N LEU A 58 -37.12 -45.61 47.82
CA LEU A 58 -37.66 -44.96 49.02
C LEU A 58 -37.56 -43.42 48.98
N PRO A 59 -38.65 -42.68 48.70
CA PRO A 59 -38.63 -41.21 48.60
C PRO A 59 -38.08 -40.46 49.83
N PRO A 60 -38.43 -40.84 51.09
CA PRO A 60 -37.89 -40.18 52.29
C PRO A 60 -36.38 -40.33 52.47
N ALA A 61 -35.77 -41.40 51.94
CA ALA A 61 -34.34 -41.67 52.09
C ALA A 61 -33.46 -41.01 51.00
N ARG A 62 -34.07 -40.35 50.00
CA ARG A 62 -33.35 -39.79 48.85
C ARG A 62 -32.30 -38.76 49.23
N HIS A 63 -32.62 -37.86 50.16
CA HIS A 63 -31.68 -36.84 50.60
C HIS A 63 -30.47 -37.45 51.34
N ALA A 64 -30.73 -38.41 52.24
CA ALA A 64 -29.68 -39.12 52.97
C ALA A 64 -28.79 -39.95 52.03
N ALA A 65 -29.38 -40.64 51.05
CA ALA A 65 -28.65 -41.38 50.02
C ALA A 65 -27.77 -40.46 49.17
N LEU A 66 -28.29 -39.31 48.71
CA LEU A 66 -27.52 -38.31 47.97
C LEU A 66 -26.39 -37.69 48.82
N GLN A 67 -26.63 -37.46 50.12
CA GLN A 67 -25.61 -36.96 51.04
C GLN A 67 -24.48 -37.98 51.25
N HIS A 68 -24.80 -39.28 51.36
CA HIS A 68 -23.79 -40.34 51.43
C HIS A 68 -22.96 -40.41 50.13
N LEU A 69 -23.60 -40.29 48.97
CA LEU A 69 -22.90 -40.24 47.69
C LEU A 69 -21.93 -39.05 47.60
N ARG A 70 -22.19 -37.90 48.25
CA ARG A 70 -21.23 -36.78 48.28
C ARG A 70 -19.86 -37.20 48.83
N GLY A 71 -19.84 -38.01 49.89
CA GLY A 71 -18.60 -38.53 50.48
C GLY A 71 -17.81 -39.41 49.50
N LEU A 72 -18.51 -40.26 48.73
CA LEU A 72 -17.89 -41.09 47.69
C LEU A 72 -17.19 -40.22 46.62
N PHE A 73 -17.85 -39.18 46.11
CA PHE A 73 -17.25 -38.30 45.11
C PHE A 73 -16.07 -37.49 45.67
N ASP A 74 -16.14 -37.03 46.92
CA ASP A 74 -15.07 -36.32 47.62
C ASP A 74 -13.82 -37.19 47.80
N GLU A 75 -13.98 -38.45 48.23
CA GLU A 75 -12.88 -39.40 48.36
C GLU A 75 -12.18 -39.67 47.02
N GLN A 76 -12.94 -39.82 45.93
CA GLN A 76 -12.39 -40.04 44.59
C GLN A 76 -11.62 -38.81 44.08
N VAL A 77 -12.12 -37.60 44.32
CA VAL A 77 -11.40 -36.35 43.98
C VAL A 77 -10.13 -36.23 44.81
N CYS A 78 -10.20 -36.48 46.11
CA CYS A 78 -9.03 -36.45 47.00
C CYS A 78 -7.93 -37.40 46.52
N SER A 79 -8.31 -38.64 46.18
CA SER A 79 -7.40 -39.68 45.69
C SER A 79 -6.76 -39.27 44.36
N HIS A 80 -7.53 -38.73 43.42
CA HIS A 80 -7.03 -38.23 42.13
C HIS A 80 -6.00 -37.11 42.30
N LEU A 81 -6.25 -36.15 43.19
CA LEU A 81 -5.32 -35.05 43.45
C LEU A 81 -4.03 -35.54 44.14
N LEU A 82 -4.13 -36.45 45.11
CA LEU A 82 -2.98 -37.08 45.76
C LEU A 82 -2.10 -37.85 44.76
N GLN A 83 -2.71 -38.59 43.84
CA GLN A 83 -1.98 -39.33 42.79
C GLN A 83 -1.24 -38.38 41.84
N ARG A 84 -1.85 -37.24 41.51
CA ARG A 84 -1.23 -36.21 40.66
C ARG A 84 -0.09 -35.48 41.35
N GLU A 85 -0.20 -35.22 42.66
CA GLU A 85 0.88 -34.64 43.50
C GLU A 85 2.10 -35.57 43.62
N ALA A 86 1.88 -36.89 43.66
CA ALA A 86 2.94 -37.89 43.79
C ALA A 86 3.83 -38.06 42.53
N GLY A 87 3.46 -37.45 41.41
CA GLY A 87 4.23 -37.45 40.16
C GLY A 87 4.26 -38.80 39.41
N ALA A 88 4.65 -38.75 38.13
CA ALA A 88 4.71 -39.89 37.20
C ALA A 88 5.78 -40.98 37.55
N ALA A 89 6.32 -40.97 38.77
CA ALA A 89 7.39 -41.87 39.22
C ALA A 89 6.89 -43.17 39.90
N SER A 90 5.57 -43.38 39.97
CA SER A 90 4.96 -44.59 40.54
C SER A 90 4.36 -45.49 39.44
N PRO A 91 4.36 -46.84 39.62
CA PRO A 91 3.83 -47.78 38.63
C PRO A 91 2.35 -47.51 38.31
N PRO A 92 1.83 -47.95 37.13
CA PRO A 92 0.47 -47.65 36.70
C PRO A 92 -0.55 -48.07 37.77
N PRO A 93 -1.58 -47.23 38.03
CA PRO A 93 -2.43 -47.41 39.19
C PRO A 93 -3.27 -48.69 39.06
N LYS A 94 -3.35 -49.47 40.14
CA LYS A 94 -4.48 -50.38 40.36
C LYS A 94 -5.75 -49.51 40.35
N ALA A 95 -6.81 -49.96 39.67
CA ALA A 95 -8.08 -49.25 39.57
C ALA A 95 -8.49 -48.68 40.94
N CYS A 96 -8.81 -47.38 41.01
CA CYS A 96 -9.25 -46.76 42.24
C CYS A 96 -10.45 -47.54 42.80
N PRO A 97 -10.38 -48.03 44.05
CA PRO A 97 -11.53 -48.66 44.70
C PRO A 97 -12.71 -47.67 44.64
N GLY A 98 -13.81 -48.05 43.99
CA GLY A 98 -15.01 -47.21 43.88
C GLY A 98 -15.30 -46.57 42.51
N ALA A 99 -14.40 -46.68 41.51
CA ALA A 99 -14.66 -46.15 40.16
C ALA A 99 -15.85 -46.84 39.45
N GLU A 100 -16.05 -48.14 39.67
CA GLU A 100 -17.22 -48.88 39.16
C GLU A 100 -18.52 -48.35 39.77
N VAL A 101 -18.51 -48.07 41.07
CA VAL A 101 -19.69 -47.60 41.81
C VAL A 101 -20.02 -46.15 41.47
N LEU A 102 -19.03 -45.34 41.14
CA LEU A 102 -19.20 -44.01 40.58
C LEU A 102 -19.97 -44.06 39.25
N GLN A 103 -19.63 -45.00 38.37
CA GLN A 103 -20.32 -45.19 37.09
C GLN A 103 -21.73 -45.77 37.29
N GLU A 104 -21.92 -46.68 38.25
CA GLU A 104 -23.24 -47.17 38.66
C GLU A 104 -24.13 -46.05 39.21
N ALA A 105 -23.56 -45.14 40.03
CA ALA A 105 -24.27 -43.99 40.58
C ALA A 105 -24.69 -43.01 39.47
N ARG A 106 -23.78 -42.72 38.54
CA ARG A 106 -24.08 -41.93 37.34
C ARG A 106 -25.21 -42.55 36.52
N GLY A 107 -25.13 -43.85 36.23
CA GLY A 107 -26.15 -44.57 35.47
C GLY A 107 -27.51 -44.53 36.16
N ALA A 108 -27.55 -44.80 37.46
CA ALA A 108 -28.79 -44.77 38.25
C ALA A 108 -29.45 -43.38 38.26
N LEU A 109 -28.66 -42.31 38.42
CA LEU A 109 -29.17 -40.94 38.37
C LEU A 109 -29.65 -40.56 36.96
N ALA A 110 -28.92 -40.97 35.92
CA ALA A 110 -29.32 -40.74 34.53
C ALA A 110 -30.64 -41.43 34.18
N GLU A 111 -30.83 -42.69 34.61
CA GLU A 111 -32.08 -43.45 34.45
C GLU A 111 -33.26 -42.75 35.12
N LEU A 112 -33.07 -42.25 36.34
CA LEU A 112 -34.13 -41.53 37.09
C LEU A 112 -34.52 -40.22 36.42
N VAL A 113 -33.53 -39.46 35.92
CA VAL A 113 -33.75 -38.22 35.17
C VAL A 113 -34.46 -38.51 33.85
N ALA A 114 -34.08 -39.56 33.12
CA ALA A 114 -34.75 -39.97 31.89
C ALA A 114 -36.20 -40.41 32.11
N ALA A 115 -36.47 -41.09 33.24
CA ALA A 115 -37.81 -41.58 33.58
C ALA A 115 -38.80 -40.44 33.91
N ASN A 116 -38.36 -39.39 34.62
CA ASN A 116 -39.18 -38.20 34.86
C ASN A 116 -38.31 -36.93 35.01
N PRO A 117 -38.02 -36.23 33.91
CA PRO A 117 -37.15 -35.05 33.91
C PRO A 117 -37.64 -33.94 34.86
N ARG A 118 -38.95 -33.64 34.89
CA ARG A 118 -39.48 -32.52 35.68
C ARG A 118 -39.35 -32.72 37.18
N ALA A 119 -39.43 -33.96 37.65
CA ALA A 119 -39.36 -34.27 39.08
C ALA A 119 -37.91 -34.41 39.58
N TRP A 120 -37.01 -34.94 38.75
CA TRP A 120 -35.65 -35.28 39.17
C TRP A 120 -34.59 -34.28 38.72
N ALA A 121 -34.71 -33.71 37.51
CA ALA A 121 -33.64 -32.88 36.94
C ALA A 121 -33.30 -31.66 37.81
N PRO A 122 -34.24 -30.86 38.37
CA PRO A 122 -33.88 -29.71 39.20
C PRO A 122 -33.14 -30.09 40.49
N GLY A 123 -33.62 -31.13 41.19
CA GLY A 123 -33.02 -31.58 42.45
C GLY A 123 -31.65 -32.24 42.26
N VAL A 124 -31.51 -33.05 41.20
CA VAL A 124 -30.24 -33.71 40.87
C VAL A 124 -29.22 -32.69 40.33
N ALA A 125 -29.66 -31.73 39.49
CA ALA A 125 -28.80 -30.66 39.01
C ALA A 125 -28.28 -29.79 40.15
N ALA A 126 -29.15 -29.38 41.09
CA ALA A 126 -28.76 -28.61 42.27
C ALA A 126 -27.77 -29.38 43.16
N TRP A 127 -28.03 -30.67 43.42
CA TRP A 127 -27.12 -31.52 44.18
C TRP A 127 -25.74 -31.64 43.49
N ALA A 128 -25.72 -31.86 42.17
CA ALA A 128 -24.49 -32.02 41.41
C ALA A 128 -23.69 -30.71 41.31
N SER A 129 -24.36 -29.57 41.08
CA SER A 129 -23.70 -28.26 41.05
C SER A 129 -23.12 -27.90 42.41
N GLU A 130 -23.91 -28.02 43.49
CA GLU A 130 -23.48 -27.72 44.85
C GLU A 130 -22.27 -28.58 45.26
N LEU A 131 -22.29 -29.88 44.95
CA LEU A 131 -21.16 -30.77 45.21
C LEU A 131 -19.91 -30.36 44.42
N MET A 132 -20.03 -30.07 43.13
CA MET A 132 -18.90 -29.58 42.33
C MET A 132 -18.37 -28.23 42.86
N GLY A 133 -19.24 -27.35 43.38
CA GLY A 133 -18.87 -26.10 44.04
C GLY A 133 -18.07 -26.32 45.32
N GLN A 134 -18.59 -27.17 46.22
CA GLN A 134 -17.92 -27.56 47.46
C GLN A 134 -16.56 -28.20 47.22
N LEU A 135 -16.47 -29.15 46.26
CA LEU A 135 -15.21 -29.80 45.88
C LEU A 135 -14.21 -28.79 45.33
N SER A 136 -14.64 -27.91 44.43
CA SER A 136 -13.77 -26.90 43.81
C SER A 136 -13.24 -25.91 44.84
N SER A 137 -14.06 -25.47 45.81
CA SER A 137 -13.63 -24.58 46.89
C SER A 137 -12.79 -25.27 47.96
N LYS A 138 -13.11 -26.52 48.32
CA LYS A 138 -12.39 -27.27 49.37
C LYS A 138 -10.93 -27.55 49.00
N TYR A 139 -10.68 -27.87 47.73
CA TYR A 139 -9.34 -28.14 47.21
C TYR A 139 -8.65 -26.90 46.62
N ALA A 140 -9.26 -25.72 46.72
CA ALA A 140 -8.65 -24.48 46.28
C ALA A 140 -7.38 -24.16 47.09
N GLY A 141 -6.28 -23.83 46.41
CA GLY A 141 -5.00 -23.48 47.04
C GLY A 141 -4.08 -24.66 47.39
N ARG A 142 -4.49 -25.89 47.07
CA ARG A 142 -3.66 -27.09 47.23
C ARG A 142 -2.54 -27.13 46.17
N PRO A 143 -1.30 -27.51 46.52
CA PRO A 143 -0.20 -27.62 45.55
C PRO A 143 -0.56 -28.58 44.40
N GLY A 144 -0.53 -28.09 43.16
CA GLY A 144 -0.93 -28.87 41.97
C GLY A 144 -2.31 -28.52 41.39
N VAL A 145 -3.11 -27.72 42.11
CA VAL A 145 -4.32 -27.07 41.59
C VAL A 145 -3.94 -25.69 41.04
N PRO A 146 -4.23 -25.38 39.76
CA PRO A 146 -3.89 -24.10 39.16
C PRO A 146 -4.71 -22.94 39.77
N PRO A 147 -4.21 -21.68 39.68
CA PRO A 147 -4.92 -20.53 40.20
C PRO A 147 -6.26 -20.31 39.47
N ALA A 148 -7.23 -19.70 40.15
CA ALA A 148 -8.55 -19.43 39.60
C ALA A 148 -8.55 -18.57 38.33
N ALA A 149 -7.50 -17.76 38.13
CA ALA A 149 -7.32 -16.94 36.94
C ALA A 149 -7.02 -17.76 35.66
N SER A 150 -6.45 -18.97 35.76
CA SER A 150 -6.15 -19.83 34.60
C SER A 150 -7.28 -20.83 34.35
N LEU A 151 -8.45 -20.30 33.97
CA LEU A 151 -9.68 -21.07 33.76
C LEU A 151 -9.49 -22.31 32.84
N ASN A 152 -8.67 -22.19 31.80
CA ASN A 152 -8.39 -23.30 30.88
C ASN A 152 -7.62 -24.45 31.55
N GLU A 153 -6.66 -24.14 32.41
CA GLU A 153 -5.88 -25.15 33.16
C GLU A 153 -6.73 -25.80 34.25
N LEU A 154 -7.58 -25.03 34.92
CA LEU A 154 -8.57 -25.54 35.87
C LEU A 154 -9.55 -26.51 35.20
N LEU A 155 -10.09 -26.12 34.04
CA LEU A 155 -10.99 -26.98 33.27
C LEU A 155 -10.27 -28.28 32.87
N GLN A 156 -9.01 -28.22 32.41
CA GLN A 156 -8.23 -29.42 32.10
C GLN A 156 -8.00 -30.32 33.31
N LEU A 157 -7.68 -29.75 34.48
CA LEU A 157 -7.54 -30.49 35.73
C LEU A 157 -8.84 -31.21 36.09
N TRP A 158 -9.95 -30.49 36.20
CA TRP A 158 -11.21 -31.07 36.67
C TRP A 158 -11.83 -32.02 35.65
N MET A 159 -11.63 -31.78 34.35
CA MET A 159 -12.04 -32.74 33.33
C MET A 159 -11.18 -34.00 33.32
N SER A 160 -9.96 -33.98 33.86
CA SER A 160 -9.12 -35.18 33.98
C SER A 160 -9.55 -36.12 35.13
N CYS A 161 -10.29 -35.61 36.12
CA CYS A 161 -10.79 -36.39 37.24
C CYS A 161 -12.13 -37.09 36.86
N PRO A 162 -12.22 -38.44 36.96
CA PRO A 162 -13.43 -39.18 36.63
C PRO A 162 -14.66 -38.77 37.44
N ALA A 163 -14.48 -38.43 38.73
CA ALA A 163 -15.57 -38.06 39.63
C ALA A 163 -16.23 -36.75 39.24
N THR A 164 -15.46 -35.69 39.02
CA THR A 164 -15.99 -34.39 38.55
C THR A 164 -16.52 -34.46 37.14
N ARG A 165 -15.90 -35.25 36.24
CA ARG A 165 -16.46 -35.51 34.91
C ARG A 165 -17.83 -36.18 34.99
N ALA A 166 -17.99 -37.18 35.86
CA ALA A 166 -19.28 -37.85 36.06
C ALA A 166 -20.36 -36.90 36.61
N LEU A 167 -20.03 -36.03 37.57
CA LEU A 167 -20.96 -35.00 38.07
C LEU A 167 -21.38 -34.03 36.97
N LEU A 168 -20.44 -33.58 36.15
CA LEU A 168 -20.69 -32.66 35.05
C LEU A 168 -21.55 -33.29 33.96
N ASP A 169 -21.33 -34.57 33.67
CA ASP A 169 -22.15 -35.34 32.73
C ASP A 169 -23.59 -35.50 33.24
N ILE A 170 -23.77 -35.83 34.53
CA ILE A 170 -25.10 -35.90 35.18
C ILE A 170 -25.81 -34.54 35.08
N TYR A 171 -25.10 -33.46 35.41
CA TYR A 171 -25.64 -32.11 35.32
C TYR A 171 -26.04 -31.75 33.88
N SER A 172 -25.18 -32.04 32.91
CA SER A 172 -25.42 -31.75 31.48
C SER A 172 -26.61 -32.56 30.94
N GLN A 173 -26.80 -33.80 31.40
CA GLN A 173 -27.97 -34.61 31.09
C GLN A 173 -29.26 -34.04 31.69
N CYS A 174 -29.22 -33.53 32.93
CA CYS A 174 -30.35 -32.84 33.55
C CYS A 174 -30.76 -31.61 32.72
N LEU A 175 -29.78 -30.82 32.26
CA LEU A 175 -30.04 -29.63 31.46
C LEU A 175 -30.57 -29.98 30.06
N ALA A 176 -29.99 -31.00 29.41
CA ALA A 176 -30.46 -31.50 28.11
C ALA A 176 -31.88 -32.07 28.18
N ALA A 177 -32.21 -32.83 29.22
CA ALA A 177 -33.55 -33.39 29.43
C ALA A 177 -34.63 -32.30 29.66
N MET A 178 -34.22 -31.12 30.13
CA MET A 178 -35.10 -29.97 30.37
C MET A 178 -35.13 -28.96 29.22
N ALA A 179 -34.30 -29.12 28.18
CA ALA A 179 -34.10 -28.13 27.11
C ALA A 179 -35.38 -27.76 26.31
N GLY A 180 -36.35 -28.68 26.21
CA GLY A 180 -37.65 -28.44 25.56
C GLY A 180 -38.76 -27.92 26.48
N SER A 181 -38.46 -27.63 27.74
CA SER A 181 -39.44 -27.17 28.74
C SER A 181 -38.98 -25.87 29.41
N CYS A 182 -38.59 -25.91 30.68
CA CYS A 182 -38.10 -24.77 31.46
C CYS A 182 -36.81 -25.18 32.21
N PRO A 183 -35.61 -24.98 31.62
CA PRO A 183 -34.34 -25.30 32.27
C PRO A 183 -33.98 -24.33 33.42
N ASP A 184 -34.81 -23.32 33.67
CA ASP A 184 -34.57 -22.22 34.61
C ASP A 184 -34.14 -22.70 35.99
N ALA A 185 -34.85 -23.67 36.60
CA ALA A 185 -34.50 -24.17 37.94
C ALA A 185 -33.10 -24.82 37.99
N CYS A 186 -32.67 -25.49 36.92
CA CYS A 186 -31.32 -26.07 36.84
C CYS A 186 -30.25 -24.99 36.67
N VAL A 187 -30.53 -23.98 35.83
CA VAL A 187 -29.61 -22.86 35.58
C VAL A 187 -29.51 -21.93 36.78
N ASP A 188 -30.62 -21.65 37.47
CA ASP A 188 -30.67 -20.86 38.70
C ASP A 188 -29.85 -21.57 39.79
N ALA A 189 -30.01 -22.90 39.97
CA ALA A 189 -29.19 -23.66 40.90
C ALA A 189 -27.68 -23.59 40.58
N LEU A 190 -27.30 -23.64 39.30
CA LEU A 190 -25.91 -23.48 38.85
C LEU A 190 -25.38 -22.07 39.15
N LEU A 191 -26.15 -21.03 38.87
CA LEU A 191 -25.75 -19.65 39.09
C LEU A 191 -25.71 -19.30 40.58
N ASP A 192 -26.66 -19.76 41.38
CA ASP A 192 -26.66 -19.61 42.83
C ASP A 192 -25.43 -20.28 43.45
N THR A 193 -25.07 -21.48 42.97
CA THR A 193 -23.83 -22.15 43.36
C THR A 193 -22.60 -21.34 42.93
N SER A 194 -22.62 -20.75 41.72
CA SER A 194 -21.52 -19.93 41.23
C SER A 194 -21.31 -18.68 42.09
N VAL A 195 -22.37 -18.04 42.57
CA VAL A 195 -22.29 -16.87 43.46
C VAL A 195 -21.60 -17.21 44.78
N GLN A 196 -21.74 -18.45 45.25
CA GLN A 196 -21.15 -18.91 46.51
C GLN A 196 -19.69 -19.38 46.37
N HIS A 197 -19.35 -19.99 45.22
CA HIS A 197 -18.09 -20.72 45.03
C HIS A 197 -17.15 -20.12 43.96
N SER A 198 -17.53 -19.03 43.31
CA SER A 198 -16.65 -18.26 42.40
C SER A 198 -15.45 -17.68 43.16
N PRO A 199 -14.22 -17.63 42.58
CA PRO A 199 -13.86 -17.96 41.20
C PRO A 199 -13.51 -19.44 40.94
N HIS A 200 -13.56 -20.30 41.97
CA HIS A 200 -13.12 -21.69 41.85
C HIS A 200 -14.12 -22.60 41.12
N PHE A 201 -15.38 -22.18 41.00
CA PHE A 201 -16.43 -22.91 40.28
C PHE A 201 -16.64 -22.46 38.83
N ASP A 202 -15.98 -21.38 38.40
CA ASP A 202 -16.19 -20.73 37.10
C ASP A 202 -15.96 -21.68 35.91
N TRP A 203 -15.09 -22.69 36.08
CA TRP A 203 -14.81 -23.71 35.07
C TRP A 203 -16.04 -24.56 34.73
N VAL A 204 -16.92 -24.80 35.70
CA VAL A 204 -18.19 -25.54 35.50
C VAL A 204 -19.11 -24.69 34.63
N VAL A 205 -19.29 -23.42 34.98
CA VAL A 205 -20.14 -22.48 34.22
C VAL A 205 -19.61 -22.31 32.80
N ALA A 206 -18.30 -22.19 32.62
CA ALA A 206 -17.67 -22.10 31.29
C ALA A 206 -17.83 -23.39 30.46
N HIS A 207 -17.72 -24.57 31.08
CA HIS A 207 -17.92 -25.84 30.39
C HIS A 207 -19.38 -26.06 29.98
N VAL A 208 -20.31 -25.85 30.92
CA VAL A 208 -21.76 -25.94 30.64
C VAL A 208 -22.16 -24.89 29.60
N GLY A 209 -21.63 -23.67 29.70
CA GLY A 209 -21.84 -22.60 28.73
C GLY A 209 -21.30 -22.90 27.33
N SER A 210 -20.29 -23.77 27.21
CA SER A 210 -19.82 -24.26 25.90
C SER A 210 -20.80 -25.26 25.27
N SER A 211 -21.56 -25.98 26.09
CA SER A 211 -22.57 -26.94 25.62
C SER A 211 -23.93 -26.29 25.38
N PHE A 212 -24.26 -25.24 26.14
CA PHE A 212 -25.55 -24.53 26.09
C PHE A 212 -25.36 -23.00 26.05
N PRO A 213 -24.72 -22.45 25.00
CA PRO A 213 -24.28 -21.06 24.97
C PRO A 213 -25.43 -20.05 25.07
N GLY A 214 -26.54 -20.24 24.34
CA GLY A 214 -27.64 -19.28 24.34
C GLY A 214 -28.25 -19.02 25.73
N THR A 215 -28.54 -20.10 26.46
CA THR A 215 -29.18 -20.02 27.78
C THR A 215 -28.20 -19.50 28.85
N ILE A 216 -26.97 -20.01 28.86
CA ILE A 216 -26.00 -19.69 29.91
C ILE A 216 -25.43 -18.28 29.73
N ILE A 217 -25.09 -17.85 28.52
CA ILE A 217 -24.54 -16.50 28.28
C ILE A 217 -25.54 -15.43 28.74
N SER A 218 -26.82 -15.57 28.37
CA SER A 218 -27.89 -14.64 28.75
C SER A 218 -28.05 -14.53 30.27
N ARG A 219 -28.03 -15.68 30.96
CA ARG A 219 -28.23 -15.76 32.41
C ARG A 219 -26.99 -15.28 33.19
N VAL A 220 -25.78 -15.58 32.72
CA VAL A 220 -24.51 -15.07 33.29
C VAL A 220 -24.45 -13.54 33.18
N LEU A 221 -24.79 -12.98 32.02
CA LEU A 221 -24.84 -11.53 31.83
C LEU A 221 -25.91 -10.87 32.70
N SER A 222 -27.10 -11.48 32.80
CA SER A 222 -28.18 -10.98 33.66
C SER A 222 -27.80 -11.03 35.15
N CYS A 223 -27.12 -12.09 35.58
CA CYS A 223 -26.61 -12.22 36.95
C CYS A 223 -25.54 -11.16 37.22
N GLY A 224 -24.57 -11.00 36.30
CA GLY A 224 -23.53 -9.98 36.39
C GLY A 224 -24.09 -8.55 36.45
N LEU A 225 -25.12 -8.25 35.65
CA LEU A 225 -25.79 -6.95 35.67
C LEU A 225 -26.52 -6.70 37.00
N LYS A 226 -27.23 -7.70 37.54
CA LYS A 226 -27.89 -7.59 38.86
C LYS A 226 -26.87 -7.32 39.97
N ASP A 227 -25.75 -8.05 39.97
CA ASP A 227 -24.67 -7.83 40.92
C ASP A 227 -24.04 -6.43 40.75
N PHE A 228 -23.82 -5.98 39.51
CA PHE A 228 -23.31 -4.63 39.22
C PHE A 228 -24.26 -3.52 39.71
N CYS A 229 -25.57 -3.69 39.55
CA CYS A 229 -26.57 -2.78 40.10
C CYS A 229 -26.57 -2.75 41.63
N ALA A 230 -26.40 -3.91 42.28
CA ALA A 230 -26.45 -4.04 43.74
C ALA A 230 -25.25 -3.43 44.47
N HIS A 231 -24.09 -3.31 43.81
CA HIS A 231 -22.84 -2.84 44.43
C HIS A 231 -22.44 -1.40 44.02
N GLY A 232 -23.31 -0.68 43.31
CA GLY A 232 -23.04 0.71 42.88
C GLY A 232 -22.03 0.79 41.72
N GLY A 233 -22.40 1.54 40.67
CA GLY A 233 -21.56 1.71 39.50
C GLY A 233 -20.27 2.51 39.80
N GLY A 234 -19.12 1.91 39.52
CA GLY A 234 -18.01 2.59 38.86
C GLY A 234 -16.98 3.40 39.68
N ALA A 235 -17.29 3.94 40.85
CA ALA A 235 -16.35 4.87 41.52
C ALA A 235 -15.18 4.20 42.26
N GLU A 236 -15.39 3.04 42.92
CA GLU A 236 -14.34 2.40 43.74
C GLU A 236 -13.52 1.33 42.99
N ALA A 237 -14.06 0.76 41.90
CA ALA A 237 -13.39 -0.29 41.14
C ALA A 237 -12.21 0.23 40.28
N ALA A 238 -12.23 1.52 39.88
CA ALA A 238 -11.14 2.13 39.12
C ALA A 238 -9.91 2.43 39.99
N ALA A 239 -10.08 2.71 41.29
CA ALA A 239 -8.99 2.93 42.22
C ALA A 239 -8.21 1.64 42.53
N ALA A 240 -8.88 0.48 42.50
CA ALA A 240 -8.25 -0.82 42.73
C ALA A 240 -7.34 -1.30 41.58
N ALA A 241 -7.40 -0.66 40.41
CA ALA A 241 -6.53 -0.99 39.27
C ALA A 241 -5.18 -0.23 39.29
N ALA A 242 -4.98 0.70 40.24
CA ALA A 242 -3.79 1.54 40.35
C ALA A 242 -3.06 1.35 41.70
N GLY A 243 -2.26 0.28 41.80
CA GLY A 243 -1.23 0.12 42.84
C GLY A 243 -1.59 -0.84 43.99
N PRO A 244 -0.59 -1.50 44.62
CA PRO A 244 -0.82 -2.59 45.55
C PRO A 244 -0.91 -2.10 47.01
N GLY A 245 -1.83 -2.67 47.78
CA GLY A 245 -1.70 -2.72 49.25
C GLY A 245 -2.83 -2.07 50.03
N GLY A 246 -3.92 -2.82 50.23
CA GLY A 246 -4.87 -2.62 51.32
C GLY A 246 -5.42 -3.98 51.75
N PRO A 247 -5.27 -4.41 53.01
CA PRO A 247 -5.65 -5.75 53.42
C PRO A 247 -7.14 -5.80 53.77
N GLY A 248 -7.88 -6.72 53.14
CA GLY A 248 -9.17 -7.17 53.66
C GLY A 248 -10.38 -6.81 52.81
N ASP A 249 -10.47 -7.38 51.61
CA ASP A 249 -11.77 -7.92 51.18
C ASP A 249 -11.56 -9.21 50.38
N LYS A 250 -11.91 -10.35 50.99
CA LYS A 250 -11.69 -11.72 50.48
C LYS A 250 -12.72 -12.13 49.41
N ARG A 251 -13.19 -11.20 48.58
CA ARG A 251 -14.08 -11.52 47.45
C ARG A 251 -13.50 -10.91 46.18
N ALA A 252 -13.03 -11.79 45.27
CA ALA A 252 -12.75 -11.36 43.91
C ALA A 252 -13.97 -10.59 43.38
N PRO A 253 -13.79 -9.44 42.72
CA PRO A 253 -14.92 -8.69 42.20
C PRO A 253 -15.63 -9.61 41.21
N LYS A 254 -16.90 -9.96 41.48
CA LYS A 254 -17.67 -10.99 40.73
C LYS A 254 -17.70 -10.73 39.21
N ILE A 255 -17.52 -9.48 38.79
CA ILE A 255 -17.37 -9.09 37.39
C ILE A 255 -16.13 -9.71 36.71
N ALA A 256 -15.03 -9.94 37.44
CA ALA A 256 -13.84 -10.61 36.91
C ALA A 256 -14.12 -12.08 36.56
N SER A 257 -14.99 -12.74 37.33
CA SER A 257 -15.49 -14.09 37.03
C SER A 257 -16.33 -14.10 35.76
N VAL A 258 -17.30 -13.18 35.65
CA VAL A 258 -18.12 -13.01 34.43
C VAL A 258 -17.24 -12.79 33.20
N VAL A 259 -16.24 -11.92 33.31
CA VAL A 259 -15.26 -11.65 32.26
C VAL A 259 -14.42 -12.89 31.93
N GLY A 260 -13.97 -13.65 32.92
CA GLY A 260 -13.21 -14.88 32.71
C GLY A 260 -14.01 -15.96 31.98
N ILE A 261 -15.26 -16.17 32.40
CA ILE A 261 -16.20 -17.13 31.77
C ILE A 261 -16.48 -16.72 30.33
N LEU A 262 -16.92 -15.48 30.10
CA LEU A 262 -17.25 -14.99 28.76
C LEU A 262 -16.01 -14.90 27.86
N GLY A 263 -14.85 -14.55 28.40
CA GLY A 263 -13.58 -14.53 27.68
C GLY A 263 -13.19 -15.92 27.16
N HIS A 264 -13.40 -16.97 27.95
CA HIS A 264 -13.20 -18.35 27.49
C HIS A 264 -14.20 -18.74 26.39
N LEU A 265 -15.48 -18.44 26.59
CA LEU A 265 -16.55 -18.74 25.62
C LEU A 265 -16.40 -17.97 24.31
N ALA A 266 -15.80 -16.78 24.32
CA ALA A 266 -15.61 -15.94 23.14
C ALA A 266 -14.83 -16.64 22.02
N SER A 267 -13.93 -17.56 22.35
CA SER A 267 -13.14 -18.30 21.35
C SER A 267 -13.98 -19.19 20.42
N ARG A 268 -15.12 -19.73 20.90
CA ARG A 268 -15.97 -20.68 20.16
C ARG A 268 -17.38 -20.15 19.89
N HIS A 269 -17.87 -19.24 20.74
CA HIS A 269 -19.24 -18.77 20.74
C HIS A 269 -19.36 -17.24 20.67
N ALA A 270 -18.38 -16.56 20.06
CA ALA A 270 -18.41 -15.10 19.85
C ALA A 270 -19.74 -14.59 19.27
N GLY A 271 -20.33 -15.33 18.31
CA GLY A 271 -21.61 -14.95 17.69
C GLY A 271 -22.78 -14.93 18.68
N SER A 272 -22.88 -15.93 19.58
CA SER A 272 -23.92 -15.97 20.61
C SER A 272 -23.72 -14.87 21.66
N ILE A 273 -22.47 -14.63 22.07
CA ILE A 273 -22.12 -13.53 22.99
C ILE A 273 -22.51 -12.19 22.37
N LYS A 274 -22.13 -11.95 21.12
CA LYS A 274 -22.50 -10.75 20.37
C LYS A 274 -24.01 -10.54 20.33
N GLN A 275 -24.78 -11.55 19.90
CA GLN A 275 -26.24 -11.45 19.80
C GLN A 275 -26.86 -11.03 21.13
N GLU A 276 -26.39 -11.62 22.23
CA GLU A 276 -26.92 -11.34 23.56
C GLU A 276 -26.50 -9.96 24.10
N LEU A 277 -25.24 -9.55 23.92
CA LEU A 277 -24.77 -8.21 24.29
C LEU A 277 -25.52 -7.12 23.51
N LEU A 278 -25.75 -7.33 22.20
CA LEU A 278 -26.56 -6.43 21.39
C LEU A 278 -28.03 -6.46 21.82
N ARG A 279 -28.60 -7.61 22.16
CA ARG A 279 -29.97 -7.72 22.68
C ARG A 279 -30.13 -6.88 23.95
N MET A 280 -29.25 -7.06 24.94
CA MET A 280 -29.23 -6.27 26.18
C MET A 280 -29.07 -4.77 25.91
N PHE A 281 -28.22 -4.40 24.95
CA PHE A 281 -28.04 -3.01 24.54
C PHE A 281 -29.30 -2.40 23.94
N HIS A 282 -30.02 -3.09 23.04
CA HIS A 282 -31.25 -2.54 22.46
C HIS A 282 -32.41 -2.55 23.46
N GLU A 283 -32.50 -3.55 24.34
CA GLU A 283 -33.52 -3.61 25.39
C GLU A 283 -33.37 -2.48 26.42
N SER A 284 -32.14 -2.09 26.73
CA SER A 284 -31.88 -0.99 27.68
C SER A 284 -32.34 0.38 27.14
N LEU A 285 -32.34 0.56 25.82
CA LEU A 285 -32.79 1.79 25.17
C LEU A 285 -34.32 1.90 25.06
N GLY A 286 -35.05 0.79 25.15
CA GLY A 286 -36.49 0.73 24.93
C GLY A 286 -37.38 0.91 26.16
N SER A 287 -36.84 0.86 27.39
CA SER A 287 -37.66 0.85 28.62
C SER A 287 -37.04 1.65 29.77
N PRO A 288 -37.81 2.51 30.48
CA PRO A 288 -37.30 3.48 31.46
C PRO A 288 -37.03 2.90 32.86
N ARG A 289 -36.71 1.61 32.98
CA ARG A 289 -36.43 0.96 34.28
C ARG A 289 -35.02 1.33 34.79
N GLU A 290 -34.83 1.46 36.10
CA GLU A 290 -33.53 1.79 36.71
C GLU A 290 -32.42 0.79 36.34
N HIS A 291 -32.74 -0.51 36.27
CA HIS A 291 -31.81 -1.55 35.82
C HIS A 291 -31.27 -1.33 34.39
N HIS A 292 -32.02 -0.65 33.53
CA HIS A 292 -31.60 -0.37 32.16
C HIS A 292 -30.58 0.78 32.07
N LYS A 293 -30.57 1.71 33.05
CA LYS A 293 -29.58 2.78 33.13
C LYS A 293 -28.16 2.27 33.40
N ALA A 294 -28.04 1.22 34.21
CA ALA A 294 -26.76 0.59 34.53
C ALA A 294 -26.26 -0.36 33.43
N THR A 295 -27.10 -0.71 32.44
CA THR A 295 -26.75 -1.72 31.42
C THR A 295 -25.64 -1.23 30.49
N VAL A 296 -25.69 0.00 29.99
CA VAL A 296 -24.65 0.51 29.09
C VAL A 296 -23.29 0.66 29.80
N PRO A 297 -23.20 1.26 31.01
CA PRO A 297 -21.96 1.26 31.80
C PRO A 297 -21.42 -0.15 32.09
N PHE A 298 -22.29 -1.11 32.41
CA PHE A 298 -21.91 -2.51 32.62
C PHE A 298 -21.29 -3.13 31.36
N LEU A 299 -21.90 -2.94 30.19
CA LEU A 299 -21.39 -3.46 28.92
C LEU A 299 -20.03 -2.83 28.55
N LEU A 300 -19.86 -1.52 28.79
CA LEU A 300 -18.57 -0.85 28.58
C LEU A 300 -17.48 -1.38 29.52
N GLN A 301 -17.83 -1.66 30.78
CA GLN A 301 -16.90 -2.25 31.74
C GLN A 301 -16.49 -3.68 31.35
N LEU A 302 -17.42 -4.50 30.86
CA LEU A 302 -17.09 -5.84 30.35
C LEU A 302 -16.13 -5.77 29.15
N ALA A 303 -16.36 -4.84 28.23
CA ALA A 303 -15.48 -4.61 27.09
C ALA A 303 -14.09 -4.11 27.52
N LEU A 304 -14.02 -3.30 28.58
CA LEU A 304 -12.79 -2.78 29.14
C LEU A 304 -11.92 -3.88 29.76
N MET A 305 -12.57 -4.81 30.48
CA MET A 305 -11.89 -5.88 31.19
C MET A 305 -11.50 -7.06 30.28
N SER A 306 -12.06 -7.15 29.06
CA SER A 306 -11.82 -8.27 28.15
C SER A 306 -11.60 -7.85 26.69
N PRO A 307 -10.35 -7.93 26.17
CA PRO A 307 -10.08 -7.62 24.77
C PRO A 307 -10.77 -8.62 23.82
N ALA A 308 -10.99 -9.86 24.26
CA ALA A 308 -11.71 -10.87 23.47
C ALA A 308 -13.18 -10.49 23.26
N LEU A 309 -13.83 -9.92 24.28
CA LEU A 309 -15.21 -9.41 24.16
C LEU A 309 -15.28 -8.16 23.30
N LEU A 310 -14.34 -7.23 23.47
CA LEU A 310 -14.26 -6.05 22.62
C LEU A 310 -14.11 -6.44 21.14
N ALA A 311 -13.20 -7.38 20.82
CA ALA A 311 -12.97 -7.84 19.45
C ALA A 311 -14.18 -8.58 18.84
N ALA A 312 -14.99 -9.27 19.67
CA ALA A 312 -16.19 -9.95 19.21
C ALA A 312 -17.33 -8.97 18.85
N VAL A 313 -17.38 -7.80 19.49
CA VAL A 313 -18.50 -6.84 19.35
C VAL A 313 -18.16 -5.67 18.43
N SER A 314 -16.91 -5.19 18.45
CA SER A 314 -16.50 -3.97 17.73
C SER A 314 -16.78 -3.95 16.22
N PRO A 315 -16.67 -5.06 15.43
CA PRO A 315 -16.81 -5.00 13.97
C PRO A 315 -18.23 -4.72 13.47
N GLU A 316 -19.23 -5.11 14.26
CA GLU A 316 -20.65 -5.05 13.89
C GLU A 316 -21.46 -4.11 14.79
N LEU A 317 -20.84 -3.56 15.85
CA LEU A 317 -21.43 -2.50 16.65
C LEU A 317 -21.86 -1.32 15.76
N VAL A 318 -21.04 -0.96 14.77
CA VAL A 318 -21.34 0.12 13.81
C VAL A 318 -22.65 -0.14 13.05
N ASP A 319 -22.97 -1.39 12.70
CA ASP A 319 -24.19 -1.74 11.96
C ASP A 319 -25.46 -1.59 12.82
N SER A 320 -25.31 -1.67 14.14
CA SER A 320 -26.39 -1.46 15.12
C SER A 320 -26.64 0.02 15.45
N LEU A 321 -25.63 0.89 15.29
CA LEU A 321 -25.69 2.32 15.60
C LEU A 321 -26.39 3.14 14.50
N LYS A 322 -27.65 2.81 14.23
CA LYS A 322 -28.50 3.55 13.28
C LYS A 322 -28.95 4.90 13.88
N PRO A 323 -29.35 5.90 13.06
CA PRO A 323 -29.84 7.20 13.54
C PRO A 323 -30.84 7.17 14.70
N PRO A 324 -31.89 6.32 14.72
CA PRO A 324 -32.82 6.28 15.86
C PRO A 324 -32.16 5.80 17.16
N VAL A 325 -31.25 4.83 17.07
CA VAL A 325 -30.50 4.29 18.22
C VAL A 325 -29.56 5.35 18.78
N LEU A 326 -28.89 6.10 17.92
CA LEU A 326 -28.00 7.20 18.32
C LEU A 326 -28.76 8.34 19.02
N ASN A 327 -29.95 8.68 18.53
CA ASN A 327 -30.80 9.68 19.18
C ASN A 327 -31.30 9.18 20.56
N GLN A 328 -31.64 7.89 20.69
CA GLN A 328 -32.02 7.29 21.97
C GLN A 328 -30.86 7.27 22.97
N LEU A 329 -29.63 6.95 22.52
CA LEU A 329 -28.44 7.03 23.36
C LEU A 329 -28.19 8.46 23.84
N HIS A 330 -28.30 9.44 22.95
CA HIS A 330 -28.14 10.85 23.33
C HIS A 330 -29.15 11.25 24.41
N GLN A 331 -30.42 10.86 24.28
CA GLN A 331 -31.43 11.09 25.31
C GLN A 331 -31.06 10.41 26.63
N HIS A 332 -30.62 9.14 26.58
CA HIS A 332 -30.23 8.38 27.76
C HIS A 332 -29.05 9.00 28.53
N PHE A 333 -28.01 9.45 27.80
CA PHE A 333 -26.83 10.08 28.40
C PHE A 333 -27.05 11.54 28.80
N SER A 334 -27.98 12.26 28.16
CA SER A 334 -28.30 13.65 28.51
C SER A 334 -28.86 13.82 29.93
N ALA A 335 -29.40 12.74 30.51
CA ALA A 335 -29.95 12.73 31.86
C ALA A 335 -28.90 12.47 32.96
N LEU A 336 -27.63 12.18 32.61
CA LEU A 336 -26.57 11.89 33.58
C LEU A 336 -25.84 13.17 34.05
N PRO A 337 -25.26 13.16 35.26
CA PRO A 337 -24.35 14.21 35.71
C PRO A 337 -23.12 14.35 34.79
N ARG A 338 -22.55 15.56 34.73
CA ARG A 338 -21.39 15.85 33.86
C ARG A 338 -20.18 14.97 34.17
N ASP A 339 -19.88 14.74 35.45
CA ASP A 339 -18.70 13.96 35.88
C ASP A 339 -18.80 12.49 35.43
N GLU A 340 -19.99 11.90 35.53
CA GLU A 340 -20.26 10.54 35.05
C GLU A 340 -20.16 10.44 33.52
N LEU A 341 -20.68 11.46 32.82
CA LEU A 341 -20.59 11.54 31.36
C LEU A 341 -19.13 11.64 30.89
N GLU A 342 -18.30 12.43 31.56
CA GLU A 342 -16.86 12.53 31.26
C GLU A 342 -16.13 11.19 31.51
N GLY A 343 -16.48 10.48 32.59
CA GLY A 343 -15.99 9.14 32.86
C GLY A 343 -16.32 8.14 31.74
N VAL A 344 -17.59 8.12 31.30
CA VAL A 344 -18.05 7.27 30.18
C VAL A 344 -17.32 7.61 28.88
N VAL A 345 -17.19 8.91 28.56
CA VAL A 345 -16.46 9.37 27.37
C VAL A 345 -14.99 8.93 27.43
N GLY A 346 -14.34 9.01 28.60
CA GLY A 346 -12.99 8.52 28.83
C GLY A 346 -12.84 7.02 28.57
N VAL A 347 -13.78 6.22 29.08
CA VAL A 347 -13.81 4.76 28.84
C VAL A 347 -14.00 4.46 27.35
N VAL A 348 -14.92 5.15 26.67
CA VAL A 348 -15.14 4.97 25.23
C VAL A 348 -13.88 5.30 24.42
N VAL A 349 -13.20 6.41 24.72
CA VAL A 349 -11.92 6.75 24.05
C VAL A 349 -10.87 5.66 24.27
N HIS A 350 -10.77 5.15 25.50
CA HIS A 350 -9.83 4.08 25.80
C HIS A 350 -10.17 2.77 25.06
N LEU A 351 -11.44 2.38 24.99
CA LEU A 351 -11.91 1.23 24.20
C LEU A 351 -11.64 1.41 22.70
N LEU A 352 -11.84 2.61 22.16
CA LEU A 352 -11.52 2.93 20.77
C LEU A 352 -10.02 2.70 20.48
N CYS A 353 -9.12 3.11 21.39
CA CYS A 353 -7.69 2.86 21.26
C CYS A 353 -7.30 1.37 21.29
N HIS A 354 -8.10 0.53 21.96
CA HIS A 354 -7.90 -0.92 22.06
C HIS A 354 -8.66 -1.72 20.99
N THR A 355 -9.42 -1.05 20.13
CA THR A 355 -10.18 -1.70 19.06
C THR A 355 -9.25 -2.14 17.93
N SER A 356 -9.07 -3.45 17.76
CA SER A 356 -8.30 -4.02 16.64
C SER A 356 -9.21 -4.39 15.46
N ALA A 357 -10.26 -5.17 15.70
CA ALA A 357 -11.19 -5.61 14.67
C ALA A 357 -12.20 -4.51 14.32
N GLY A 358 -12.28 -4.13 13.05
CA GLY A 358 -13.22 -3.11 12.58
C GLY A 358 -12.79 -1.66 12.79
N ALA A 359 -11.55 -1.38 13.22
CA ALA A 359 -11.05 -0.03 13.52
C ALA A 359 -11.30 1.00 12.39
N LEU A 360 -11.04 0.63 11.13
CA LEU A 360 -11.30 1.50 9.96
C LEU A 360 -12.79 1.80 9.77
N ARG A 361 -13.67 0.82 10.00
CA ARG A 361 -15.13 1.00 9.92
C ARG A 361 -15.61 1.93 11.03
N THR A 362 -15.12 1.75 12.25
CA THR A 362 -15.42 2.62 13.39
C THR A 362 -14.95 4.05 13.14
N LEU A 363 -13.74 4.24 12.61
CA LEU A 363 -13.22 5.55 12.22
C LEU A 363 -14.09 6.22 11.15
N ARG A 364 -14.44 5.50 10.08
CA ARG A 364 -15.31 6.01 9.01
C ARG A 364 -16.68 6.37 9.53
N PHE A 365 -17.24 5.57 10.44
CA PHE A 365 -18.51 5.87 11.11
C PHE A 365 -18.44 7.14 11.95
N LEU A 366 -17.41 7.30 12.78
CA LEU A 366 -17.23 8.51 13.60
C LEU A 366 -17.07 9.76 12.72
N LEU A 367 -16.27 9.68 11.67
CA LEU A 367 -16.09 10.78 10.70
C LEU A 367 -17.38 11.10 9.93
N ALA A 368 -18.12 10.06 9.51
CA ALA A 368 -19.38 10.21 8.80
C ALA A 368 -20.46 10.89 9.65
N THR A 369 -20.53 10.53 10.93
CA THR A 369 -21.51 11.04 11.88
C THR A 369 -21.16 12.44 12.39
N ALA A 370 -19.88 12.69 12.70
CA ALA A 370 -19.42 13.99 13.20
C ALA A 370 -19.53 15.11 12.15
N ALA A 371 -19.22 14.81 10.89
CA ALA A 371 -19.29 15.80 9.82
C ALA A 371 -19.74 15.11 8.53
N PRO A 372 -21.02 15.11 8.11
CA PRO A 372 -21.45 14.41 6.89
C PRO A 372 -20.86 15.02 5.60
N ALA A 373 -20.55 14.19 4.59
CA ALA A 373 -19.94 14.62 3.31
C ALA A 373 -20.89 15.40 2.41
N SER A 374 -22.20 15.19 2.55
CA SER A 374 -23.23 15.88 1.76
C SER A 374 -24.35 16.37 2.66
N VAL A 375 -24.74 17.64 2.49
CA VAL A 375 -25.85 18.29 3.23
C VAL A 375 -27.22 17.82 2.72
N ILE A 376 -27.27 17.11 1.59
CA ILE A 376 -28.50 16.53 1.04
C ILE A 376 -28.90 15.33 1.92
N ALA A 377 -29.82 15.57 2.84
CA ALA A 377 -30.38 14.54 3.70
C ALA A 377 -31.09 13.47 2.85
N ALA A 378 -30.67 12.22 2.99
CA ALA A 378 -31.48 11.08 2.56
C ALA A 378 -32.81 11.08 3.35
N PRO A 379 -33.93 10.61 2.77
CA PRO A 379 -35.22 10.58 3.45
C PRO A 379 -35.15 9.59 4.62
N GLY A 380 -34.96 10.11 5.83
CA GLY A 380 -34.83 9.35 7.07
C GLY A 380 -34.88 10.28 8.30
N PRO A 381 -35.08 9.74 9.52
CA PRO A 381 -35.14 10.55 10.72
C PRO A 381 -33.84 11.33 10.92
N ALA A 382 -33.95 12.65 11.11
CA ALA A 382 -32.80 13.52 11.28
C ALA A 382 -32.01 13.14 12.54
N LEU A 383 -30.68 13.08 12.40
CA LEU A 383 -29.75 12.94 13.51
C LEU A 383 -29.76 14.22 14.35
N HIS A 384 -29.85 14.07 15.68
CA HIS A 384 -29.78 15.19 16.61
C HIS A 384 -28.39 15.86 16.57
N GLU A 385 -28.32 17.19 16.62
CA GLU A 385 -27.04 17.93 16.60
C GLU A 385 -26.11 17.51 17.75
N GLY A 386 -26.67 17.25 18.94
CA GLY A 386 -25.89 16.76 20.08
C GLY A 386 -25.19 15.41 19.87
N VAL A 387 -25.66 14.57 18.93
CA VAL A 387 -24.95 13.34 18.53
C VAL A 387 -23.72 13.69 17.69
N ARG A 388 -23.84 14.69 16.80
CA ARG A 388 -22.73 15.15 15.95
C ARG A 388 -21.63 15.76 16.80
N GLU A 389 -21.99 16.64 17.73
CA GLU A 389 -21.07 17.26 18.69
C GLU A 389 -20.37 16.21 19.56
N ALA A 390 -21.10 15.19 20.03
CA ALA A 390 -20.51 14.10 20.80
C ALA A 390 -19.49 13.27 19.97
N CYS A 391 -19.82 12.93 18.71
CA CYS A 391 -18.87 12.24 17.83
C CYS A 391 -17.64 13.10 17.49
N GLU A 392 -17.82 14.41 17.27
CA GLU A 392 -16.71 15.36 17.10
C GLU A 392 -15.82 15.40 18.34
N ARG A 393 -16.42 15.49 19.54
CA ARG A 393 -15.69 15.47 20.80
C ARG A 393 -14.93 14.16 21.01
N LEU A 394 -15.55 13.03 20.71
CA LEU A 394 -14.91 11.71 20.76
C LEU A 394 -13.72 11.61 19.80
N LEU A 395 -13.84 12.12 18.56
CA LEU A 395 -12.73 12.17 17.60
C LEU A 395 -11.57 13.03 18.11
N GLN A 396 -11.86 14.22 18.65
CA GLN A 396 -10.83 15.11 19.21
C GLN A 396 -10.10 14.47 20.39
N LEU A 397 -10.85 13.87 21.33
CA LEU A 397 -10.27 13.17 22.48
C LEU A 397 -9.50 11.91 22.09
N LEU A 398 -9.97 11.17 21.08
CA LEU A 398 -9.26 10.03 20.50
C LEU A 398 -7.92 10.47 19.91
N LEU A 399 -7.91 11.50 19.06
CA LEU A 399 -6.67 12.02 18.47
C LEU A 399 -5.70 12.53 19.54
N LEU A 400 -6.20 13.24 20.56
CA LEU A 400 -5.40 13.72 21.68
C LEU A 400 -4.82 12.56 22.51
N HIS A 401 -5.61 11.51 22.78
CA HIS A 401 -5.15 10.35 23.52
C HIS A 401 -4.13 9.54 22.71
N LEU A 402 -4.36 9.32 21.41
CA LEU A 402 -3.39 8.70 20.51
C LEU A 402 -2.10 9.53 20.43
N GLN A 403 -2.19 10.85 20.39
CA GLN A 403 -1.02 11.73 20.43
C GLN A 403 -0.22 11.53 21.72
N LYS A 404 -0.88 11.43 22.88
CA LYS A 404 -0.22 11.12 24.16
C LYS A 404 0.42 9.74 24.16
N LEU A 405 -0.23 8.72 23.61
CA LEU A 405 0.33 7.36 23.52
C LEU A 405 1.54 7.25 22.57
N VAL A 406 1.54 8.04 21.49
CA VAL A 406 2.60 8.03 20.48
C VAL A 406 3.79 8.91 20.91
N HIS A 407 3.54 10.10 21.50
CA HIS A 407 4.57 11.09 21.85
C HIS A 407 4.97 11.11 23.33
N GLY A 408 4.16 10.55 24.24
CA GLY A 408 4.49 10.45 25.67
C GLY A 408 5.60 9.43 25.99
N ARG A 409 6.37 9.02 24.98
CA ARG A 409 7.46 8.05 25.06
C ARG A 409 8.76 8.78 25.37
N GLY A 410 9.39 8.46 26.51
CA GLY A 410 10.77 8.87 26.76
C GLY A 410 11.75 8.05 25.92
N PRO A 411 12.95 8.57 25.59
CA PRO A 411 13.95 7.87 24.77
C PRO A 411 14.53 6.59 25.42
N ALA A 412 14.10 6.22 26.64
CA ALA A 412 14.65 5.13 27.45
C ALA A 412 13.72 3.91 27.62
N GLU A 413 12.50 3.90 27.06
CA GLU A 413 11.52 2.83 27.28
C GLU A 413 11.35 1.89 26.07
N GLY A 414 12.12 0.78 26.04
CA GLY A 414 11.79 -0.50 25.36
C GLY A 414 11.23 -0.50 23.91
N PRO A 415 10.84 -1.68 23.37
CA PRO A 415 10.07 -1.74 22.12
C PRO A 415 8.67 -1.14 22.32
N ALA A 416 8.21 -0.37 21.34
CA ALA A 416 6.95 0.36 21.41
C ALA A 416 5.76 -0.54 21.80
N ARG A 417 5.04 -0.17 22.88
CA ARG A 417 3.80 -0.85 23.24
C ARG A 417 2.81 -0.73 22.07
N PRO A 418 2.29 -1.84 21.53
CA PRO A 418 1.41 -1.81 20.38
C PRO A 418 0.11 -1.08 20.75
N VAL A 419 -0.29 -0.11 19.92
CA VAL A 419 -1.60 0.53 20.02
C VAL A 419 -2.52 -0.22 19.04
N PRO A 420 -3.45 -1.07 19.52
CA PRO A 420 -4.23 -1.96 18.64
C PRO A 420 -4.98 -1.23 17.53
N PHE A 421 -5.49 -0.03 17.83
CA PHE A 421 -6.18 0.82 16.85
C PHE A 421 -5.27 1.25 15.69
N LEU A 422 -4.04 1.70 15.97
CA LEU A 422 -3.10 2.12 14.93
C LEU A 422 -2.54 0.93 14.14
N GLU A 423 -2.30 -0.20 14.80
CA GLU A 423 -1.88 -1.44 14.12
C GLU A 423 -2.95 -1.94 13.13
N ALA A 424 -4.22 -1.85 13.51
CA ALA A 424 -5.33 -2.21 12.61
C ALA A 424 -5.47 -1.25 11.41
N LEU A 425 -5.07 0.01 11.55
CA LEU A 425 -5.11 1.01 10.48
C LEU A 425 -3.89 0.96 9.56
N ARG A 426 -2.76 0.43 10.01
CA ARG A 426 -1.51 0.32 9.24
C ARG A 426 -1.66 -0.27 7.82
N PRO A 427 -2.37 -1.39 7.58
CA PRO A 427 -2.53 -1.91 6.22
C PRO A 427 -3.41 -1.02 5.32
N HIS A 428 -4.11 -0.03 5.88
CA HIS A 428 -5.06 0.83 5.18
C HIS A 428 -4.53 2.25 4.91
N VAL A 429 -3.21 2.50 5.05
CA VAL A 429 -2.60 3.83 4.83
C VAL A 429 -2.98 4.42 3.47
N ARG A 430 -2.99 3.61 2.40
CA ARG A 430 -3.40 4.06 1.06
C ARG A 430 -4.84 4.60 1.03
N GLU A 431 -5.77 3.93 1.69
CA GLU A 431 -7.17 4.36 1.76
C GLU A 431 -7.31 5.64 2.60
N LEU A 432 -6.58 5.73 3.71
CA LEU A 432 -6.56 6.93 4.56
C LEU A 432 -5.97 8.14 3.82
N CYS A 433 -4.93 7.95 3.00
CA CYS A 433 -4.43 9.01 2.12
C CYS A 433 -5.48 9.45 1.10
N LEU A 434 -6.17 8.51 0.44
CA LEU A 434 -7.26 8.86 -0.50
C LEU A 434 -8.40 9.61 0.19
N ASP A 435 -8.78 9.20 1.39
CA ASP A 435 -9.84 9.85 2.16
C ASP A 435 -9.41 11.28 2.57
N ALA A 436 -8.15 11.48 2.99
CA ALA A 436 -7.61 12.80 3.30
C ALA A 436 -7.54 13.73 2.07
N LEU A 437 -7.22 13.18 0.89
CA LEU A 437 -7.16 13.92 -0.37
C LEU A 437 -8.54 14.40 -0.90
N ARG A 438 -9.65 14.02 -0.26
CA ARG A 438 -10.98 14.56 -0.61
C ARG A 438 -11.20 16.01 -0.16
N LEU A 439 -10.33 16.55 0.69
CA LEU A 439 -10.35 17.94 1.19
C LEU A 439 -11.69 18.36 1.85
N GLU A 440 -12.36 17.41 2.52
CA GLU A 440 -13.64 17.65 3.19
C GLU A 440 -13.44 18.42 4.53
N ARG A 441 -13.26 19.75 4.47
CA ARG A 441 -13.14 20.70 5.61
C ARG A 441 -12.51 20.08 6.88
N ARG A 442 -13.33 19.80 7.92
CA ARG A 442 -12.87 19.27 9.23
C ARG A 442 -12.35 17.83 9.15
N ARG A 443 -12.90 16.99 8.26
CA ARG A 443 -12.47 15.59 8.10
C ARG A 443 -11.03 15.50 7.62
N CYS A 444 -10.67 16.35 6.66
CA CYS A 444 -9.31 16.42 6.13
C CYS A 444 -8.30 16.66 7.27
N LEU A 445 -8.61 17.58 8.19
CA LEU A 445 -7.73 17.89 9.32
C LEU A 445 -7.56 16.69 10.26
N TRP A 446 -8.64 16.03 10.66
CA TRP A 446 -8.60 14.86 11.54
C TRP A 446 -7.89 13.66 10.89
N GLN A 447 -8.17 13.40 9.61
CA GLN A 447 -7.52 12.34 8.84
C GLN A 447 -6.03 12.62 8.65
N HIS A 448 -5.67 13.87 8.36
CA HIS A 448 -4.26 14.28 8.23
C HIS A 448 -3.50 14.15 9.56
N GLN A 449 -4.11 14.56 10.67
CA GLN A 449 -3.55 14.36 12.02
C GLN A 449 -3.39 12.88 12.35
N LEU A 450 -4.40 12.05 12.05
CA LEU A 450 -4.32 10.60 12.26
C LEU A 450 -3.24 9.95 11.39
N LEU A 451 -3.09 10.37 10.12
CA LEU A 451 -2.02 9.92 9.23
C LEU A 451 -0.65 10.27 9.79
N ALA A 452 -0.47 11.46 10.36
CA ALA A 452 0.77 11.84 11.03
C ALA A 452 1.07 10.95 12.25
N LEU A 453 0.08 10.71 13.11
CA LEU A 453 0.22 9.81 14.27
C LEU A 453 0.54 8.37 13.86
N LEU A 454 -0.10 7.86 12.81
CA LEU A 454 0.13 6.52 12.27
C LEU A 454 1.54 6.39 11.65
N ALA A 455 1.99 7.43 10.94
CA ALA A 455 3.32 7.52 10.36
C ALA A 455 4.42 7.53 11.44
N VAL A 456 4.21 8.24 12.55
CA VAL A 456 5.13 8.23 13.70
C VAL A 456 5.13 6.88 14.41
N HIS A 457 3.95 6.29 14.64
CA HIS A 457 3.84 4.97 15.28
C HIS A 457 4.47 3.85 14.44
N SER A 458 4.36 3.92 13.11
CA SER A 458 4.89 2.93 12.16
C SER A 458 6.28 3.27 11.63
N ALA A 459 7.01 4.18 12.29
CA ALA A 459 8.34 4.61 11.87
C ALA A 459 9.34 3.44 11.90
N PRO A 460 10.32 3.38 10.98
CA PRO A 460 10.65 4.40 9.98
C PRO A 460 9.87 4.30 8.65
N HIS A 461 9.27 3.14 8.34
CA HIS A 461 8.68 2.88 7.02
C HIS A 461 7.34 3.57 6.77
N GLY A 462 6.49 3.69 7.80
CA GLY A 462 5.14 4.26 7.63
C GLY A 462 5.14 5.74 7.19
N ALA A 463 6.13 6.51 7.62
CA ALA A 463 6.30 7.91 7.21
C ALA A 463 6.63 8.04 5.72
N ALA A 464 7.53 7.19 5.20
CA ALA A 464 7.89 7.16 3.80
C ALA A 464 6.73 6.69 2.92
N GLU A 465 6.00 5.67 3.36
CA GLU A 465 4.82 5.13 2.65
C GLU A 465 3.68 6.15 2.57
N ALA A 466 3.35 6.83 3.66
CA ALA A 466 2.31 7.85 3.68
C ALA A 466 2.63 9.02 2.74
N LEU A 467 3.88 9.51 2.75
CA LEU A 467 4.33 10.56 1.83
C LEU A 467 4.32 10.09 0.37
N PHE A 468 4.77 8.86 0.10
CA PHE A 468 4.69 8.28 -1.23
C PHE A 468 3.24 8.25 -1.75
N PHE A 469 2.29 7.75 -0.96
CA PHE A 469 0.89 7.69 -1.38
C PHE A 469 0.27 9.06 -1.61
N LEU A 470 0.55 10.06 -0.76
CA LEU A 470 0.10 11.44 -0.99
C LEU A 470 0.66 12.01 -2.31
N LEU A 471 1.96 11.81 -2.57
CA LEU A 471 2.61 12.28 -3.80
C LEU A 471 2.11 11.56 -5.06
N ALA A 472 1.80 10.26 -4.96
CA ALA A 472 1.34 9.46 -6.10
C ALA A 472 -0.14 9.65 -6.44
N LEU A 473 -0.97 10.03 -5.45
CA LEU A 473 -2.43 10.08 -5.58
C LEU A 473 -3.01 11.49 -5.72
N ALA A 474 -2.28 12.53 -5.31
CA ALA A 474 -2.74 13.92 -5.42
C ALA A 474 -2.93 14.35 -6.89
N ARG A 475 -4.09 14.94 -7.19
CA ARG A 475 -4.49 15.44 -8.52
C ARG A 475 -4.52 16.95 -8.61
N THR A 476 -4.80 17.63 -7.50
CA THR A 476 -4.91 19.09 -7.40
C THR A 476 -3.73 19.69 -6.61
N PRO A 477 -3.40 20.98 -6.81
CA PRO A 477 -2.34 21.63 -6.03
C PRO A 477 -2.67 21.74 -4.54
N GLU A 478 -3.96 21.79 -4.18
CA GLU A 478 -4.43 21.79 -2.79
C GLU A 478 -4.20 20.43 -2.12
N GLU A 479 -4.54 19.34 -2.82
CA GLU A 479 -4.20 17.98 -2.41
C GLU A 479 -2.70 17.78 -2.23
N LEU A 480 -1.90 18.31 -3.18
CA LEU A 480 -0.44 18.22 -3.13
C LEU A 480 0.14 19.00 -1.93
N ALA A 481 -0.53 20.06 -1.45
CA ALA A 481 -0.09 20.84 -0.30
C ALA A 481 -0.15 20.05 1.03
N LEU A 482 -0.92 18.97 1.10
CA LEU A 482 -0.93 18.09 2.27
C LEU A 482 0.40 17.34 2.43
N ALA A 483 1.11 17.00 1.35
CA ALA A 483 2.38 16.29 1.43
C ALA A 483 3.50 17.08 2.16
N PRO A 484 3.78 18.36 1.83
CA PRO A 484 4.76 19.16 2.57
C PRO A 484 4.30 19.49 4.00
N GLN A 485 2.99 19.65 4.24
CA GLN A 485 2.45 19.82 5.61
C GLN A 485 2.73 18.58 6.48
N LEU A 486 2.47 17.38 5.95
CA LEU A 486 2.78 16.13 6.65
C LEU A 486 4.29 16.02 6.92
N ARG A 487 5.13 16.30 5.91
CA ARG A 487 6.59 16.27 6.05
C ARG A 487 7.08 17.22 7.14
N ALA A 488 6.56 18.45 7.18
CA ALA A 488 6.94 19.44 8.20
C ALA A 488 6.62 18.94 9.62
N GLY A 489 5.43 18.37 9.82
CA GLY A 489 5.03 17.77 11.09
C GLY A 489 5.89 16.56 11.49
N LEU A 490 6.20 15.68 10.53
CA LEU A 490 7.01 14.49 10.78
C LEU A 490 8.47 14.82 11.08
N ARG A 491 9.06 15.83 10.41
CA ARG A 491 10.46 16.24 10.61
C ARG A 491 10.72 16.79 12.02
N ALA A 492 9.70 17.25 12.73
CA ALA A 492 9.82 17.68 14.11
C ALA A 492 10.09 16.52 15.08
N VAL A 493 9.73 15.29 14.71
CA VAL A 493 9.77 14.10 15.60
C VAL A 493 10.69 12.99 15.05
N LEU A 494 10.88 12.92 13.74
CA LEU A 494 11.63 11.88 13.03
C LEU A 494 12.69 12.48 12.09
N PRO A 495 13.72 11.69 11.70
CA PRO A 495 14.58 12.03 10.56
C PRO A 495 13.74 12.27 9.30
N ASP A 496 14.20 13.17 8.41
CA ASP A 496 13.43 13.57 7.23
C ASP A 496 13.00 12.34 6.40
N PRO A 497 11.70 12.04 6.29
CA PRO A 497 11.20 10.86 5.60
C PRO A 497 11.26 10.98 4.07
N LEU A 498 11.55 12.17 3.53
CA LEU A 498 11.53 12.43 2.09
C LEU A 498 12.48 11.53 1.28
N PRO A 499 13.77 11.34 1.64
CA PRO A 499 14.67 10.49 0.87
C PRO A 499 14.18 9.04 0.81
N ALA A 500 13.61 8.53 1.90
CA ALA A 500 13.03 7.20 1.94
C ALA A 500 11.75 7.10 1.11
N ALA A 501 10.92 8.14 1.09
CA ALA A 501 9.73 8.22 0.24
C ALA A 501 10.09 8.24 -1.26
N VAL A 502 11.14 8.99 -1.64
CA VAL A 502 11.67 9.01 -3.02
C VAL A 502 12.26 7.66 -3.41
N ALA A 503 13.04 7.02 -2.53
CA ALA A 503 13.57 5.68 -2.79
C ALA A 503 12.44 4.65 -2.94
N ALA A 504 11.41 4.71 -2.11
CA ALA A 504 10.22 3.88 -2.23
C ALA A 504 9.48 4.14 -3.55
N ALA A 505 9.33 5.41 -3.94
CA ALA A 505 8.72 5.78 -5.22
C ALA A 505 9.48 5.15 -6.40
N VAL A 506 10.80 5.32 -6.45
CA VAL A 506 11.66 4.75 -7.50
C VAL A 506 11.60 3.22 -7.51
N ALA A 507 11.59 2.57 -6.33
CA ALA A 507 11.41 1.12 -6.25
C ALA A 507 10.05 0.65 -6.82
N GLN A 508 8.97 1.40 -6.59
CA GLN A 508 7.65 1.08 -7.15
C GLN A 508 7.59 1.30 -8.68
N ILE A 509 8.34 2.28 -9.20
CA ILE A 509 8.52 2.50 -10.64
C ILE A 509 9.23 1.31 -11.27
N HIS A 510 10.36 0.87 -10.70
CA HIS A 510 11.09 -0.30 -11.22
C HIS A 510 10.31 -1.60 -11.12
N ALA A 511 9.52 -1.76 -10.06
CA ALA A 511 8.69 -2.95 -9.86
C ALA A 511 7.46 -3.00 -10.79
N GLY A 512 7.17 -1.93 -11.55
CA GLY A 512 6.00 -1.87 -12.44
C GLY A 512 4.66 -1.95 -11.70
N ARG A 513 4.64 -1.62 -10.40
CA ARG A 513 3.45 -1.74 -9.54
C ARG A 513 2.50 -0.55 -9.66
N LEU A 514 2.98 0.56 -10.21
CA LEU A 514 2.19 1.76 -10.44
C LEU A 514 1.52 1.72 -11.83
N PRO A 515 0.20 1.93 -11.92
CA PRO A 515 -0.46 2.22 -13.19
C PRO A 515 0.17 3.43 -13.88
N GLU A 516 0.24 3.43 -15.21
CA GLU A 516 0.89 4.50 -15.99
C GLU A 516 0.36 5.91 -15.67
N ALA A 517 -0.95 6.06 -15.43
CA ALA A 517 -1.55 7.33 -15.05
C ALA A 517 -1.07 7.84 -13.68
N GLN A 518 -0.87 6.94 -12.71
CA GLN A 518 -0.33 7.29 -11.39
C GLN A 518 1.16 7.61 -11.47
N LEU A 519 1.89 6.93 -12.35
CA LEU A 519 3.30 7.25 -12.62
C LEU A 519 3.44 8.67 -13.19
N ALA A 520 2.67 9.02 -14.20
CA ALA A 520 2.68 10.36 -14.78
C ALA A 520 2.29 11.43 -13.74
N GLN A 521 1.26 11.16 -12.93
CA GLN A 521 0.85 12.06 -11.85
C GLN A 521 1.95 12.25 -10.80
N LEU A 522 2.59 11.19 -10.35
CA LEU A 522 3.70 11.24 -9.41
C LEU A 522 4.85 12.10 -9.95
N LEU A 523 5.27 11.87 -11.19
CA LEU A 523 6.35 12.66 -11.82
C LEU A 523 5.98 14.13 -11.96
N ARG A 524 4.72 14.42 -12.31
CA ARG A 524 4.20 15.79 -12.39
C ARG A 524 4.19 16.47 -11.01
N ASN A 525 3.75 15.76 -9.98
CA ASN A 525 3.73 16.28 -8.61
C ASN A 525 5.14 16.55 -8.08
N LEU A 526 6.09 15.64 -8.34
CA LEU A 526 7.50 15.84 -8.00
C LEU A 526 8.08 17.06 -8.73
N ALA A 527 7.76 17.24 -10.02
CA ALA A 527 8.19 18.41 -10.79
C ALA A 527 7.59 19.71 -10.27
N LEU A 528 6.31 19.72 -9.88
CA LEU A 528 5.64 20.89 -9.29
C LEU A 528 6.25 21.28 -7.93
N LEU A 529 6.68 20.31 -7.12
CA LEU A 529 7.36 20.57 -5.85
C LEU A 529 8.81 21.04 -6.01
N LEU A 530 9.40 20.90 -7.21
CA LEU A 530 10.74 21.40 -7.53
C LEU A 530 10.73 22.79 -8.17
N GLN A 531 9.55 23.32 -8.55
CA GLN A 531 9.47 24.65 -9.11
C GLN A 531 9.73 25.70 -8.02
N PRO A 532 10.56 26.73 -8.29
CA PRO A 532 10.82 27.78 -7.32
C PRO A 532 9.53 28.47 -6.92
N ARG A 533 9.16 28.40 -5.64
CA ARG A 533 8.09 29.21 -5.06
C ARG A 533 8.64 30.50 -4.47
N GLU A 534 7.89 31.59 -4.62
CA GLU A 534 8.22 32.90 -4.04
C GLU A 534 8.31 32.85 -2.51
N ASP A 535 7.65 31.87 -1.88
CA ASP A 535 7.61 31.67 -0.43
C ASP A 535 8.22 30.29 -0.04
N GLY A 536 9.47 30.26 0.42
CA GLY A 536 9.98 29.19 1.29
C GLY A 536 11.32 28.54 0.91
N GLU A 537 12.41 29.07 1.46
CA GLU A 537 13.74 28.49 1.41
C GLU A 537 13.82 27.13 2.15
N GLY A 538 14.23 26.06 1.45
CA GLY A 538 14.77 24.83 2.05
C GLY A 538 14.08 23.51 1.69
N GLY A 539 12.80 23.52 1.32
CA GLY A 539 12.05 22.31 0.93
C GLY A 539 12.48 21.73 -0.42
N GLU A 540 12.67 22.61 -1.39
CA GLU A 540 13.05 22.33 -2.78
C GLU A 540 14.46 21.75 -2.88
N ALA A 541 15.42 22.32 -2.14
CA ALA A 541 16.82 21.87 -2.15
C ALA A 541 16.96 20.43 -1.64
N ALA A 542 16.22 20.06 -0.60
CA ALA A 542 16.22 18.70 -0.05
C ALA A 542 15.56 17.69 -1.01
N LEU A 543 14.46 18.07 -1.67
CA LEU A 543 13.82 17.24 -2.70
C LEU A 543 14.72 17.06 -3.93
N GLY A 544 15.34 18.15 -4.40
CA GLY A 544 16.31 18.13 -5.48
C GLY A 544 17.49 17.23 -5.18
N ALA A 545 18.07 17.33 -3.97
CA ALA A 545 19.16 16.46 -3.53
C ALA A 545 18.75 14.97 -3.43
N ALA A 546 17.52 14.68 -2.97
CA ALA A 546 17.00 13.32 -2.92
C ALA A 546 16.79 12.73 -4.33
N LEU A 547 16.20 13.51 -5.25
CA LEU A 547 15.99 13.09 -6.64
C LEU A 547 17.29 12.97 -7.43
N ALA A 548 18.29 13.81 -7.14
CA ALA A 548 19.61 13.77 -7.79
C ALA A 548 20.28 12.39 -7.64
N ARG A 549 20.07 11.72 -6.50
CA ARG A 549 20.59 10.36 -6.24
C ARG A 549 19.98 9.30 -7.15
N HIS A 550 18.80 9.56 -7.71
CA HIS A 550 18.04 8.65 -8.57
C HIS A 550 17.94 9.14 -10.02
N LEU A 551 18.77 10.10 -10.44
CA LEU A 551 18.83 10.59 -11.82
C LEU A 551 19.01 9.47 -12.86
N PRO A 552 19.86 8.44 -12.65
CA PRO A 552 20.01 7.34 -13.61
C PRO A 552 18.70 6.57 -13.84
N ASP A 553 17.91 6.39 -12.77
CA ASP A 553 16.64 5.66 -12.81
C ASP A 553 15.56 6.50 -13.52
N LEU A 554 15.49 7.80 -13.19
CA LEU A 554 14.57 8.74 -13.81
C LEU A 554 14.90 9.00 -15.29
N ALA A 555 16.18 8.99 -15.67
CA ALA A 555 16.60 9.21 -17.06
C ALA A 555 16.06 8.13 -18.01
N ARG A 556 15.90 6.89 -17.53
CA ARG A 556 15.30 5.79 -18.32
C ARG A 556 13.84 6.06 -18.67
N LEU A 557 13.13 6.87 -17.89
CA LEU A 557 11.73 7.23 -18.13
C LEU A 557 11.57 8.22 -19.29
N LEU A 558 12.62 8.93 -19.71
CA LEU A 558 12.57 9.85 -20.87
C LEU A 558 12.32 9.10 -22.19
N LEU A 559 12.67 7.83 -22.25
CA LEU A 559 12.47 6.95 -23.41
C LEU A 559 11.19 6.10 -23.28
N HIS A 560 10.34 6.37 -22.28
CA HIS A 560 9.15 5.58 -22.03
C HIS A 560 8.18 5.64 -23.24
N PRO A 561 7.63 4.50 -23.71
CA PRO A 561 6.94 4.38 -25.00
C PRO A 561 5.62 5.17 -25.14
N ARG A 562 5.16 5.89 -24.10
CA ARG A 562 3.94 6.70 -24.16
C ARG A 562 4.15 8.11 -23.67
N ARG A 563 3.90 9.07 -24.57
CA ARG A 563 3.35 10.38 -24.21
C ARG A 563 1.90 10.19 -23.76
N GLU A 564 1.43 11.02 -22.85
CA GLU A 564 0.00 11.24 -22.54
C GLU A 564 -0.91 11.15 -23.79
N PRO A 565 -2.18 10.73 -23.64
CA PRO A 565 -2.93 10.02 -24.66
C PRO A 565 -3.07 10.84 -25.95
N PRO A 566 -2.69 10.30 -27.12
CA PRO A 566 -3.24 10.79 -28.37
C PRO A 566 -4.68 10.31 -28.53
N GLY A 567 -5.50 11.15 -29.16
CA GLY A 567 -6.80 10.80 -29.72
C GLY A 567 -6.75 9.65 -30.75
N PRO A 568 -7.85 9.41 -31.46
CA PRO A 568 -8.22 8.09 -31.96
C PRO A 568 -7.17 7.50 -32.92
N GLU A 569 -6.88 6.22 -32.65
CA GLU A 569 -6.34 5.21 -33.57
C GLU A 569 -5.40 5.73 -34.66
N ALA A 570 -4.10 5.71 -34.36
CA ALA A 570 -3.09 5.57 -35.40
C ALA A 570 -3.33 4.25 -36.14
N ALA A 571 -3.75 4.34 -37.39
CA ALA A 571 -4.04 3.22 -38.27
C ALA A 571 -2.84 2.23 -38.31
N PRO A 572 -3.10 0.92 -38.33
CA PRO A 572 -2.06 -0.09 -38.36
C PRO A 572 -1.21 0.06 -39.63
N ALA A 573 0.11 -0.09 -39.46
CA ALA A 573 1.05 -0.15 -40.56
C ALA A 573 0.62 -1.24 -41.56
N ALA A 574 0.70 -0.90 -42.86
CA ALA A 574 0.26 -1.76 -43.95
C ALA A 574 0.85 -3.18 -43.81
N PRO A 575 0.03 -4.24 -43.94
CA PRO A 575 0.51 -5.61 -43.79
C PRO A 575 1.53 -5.91 -44.89
N ALA A 576 2.64 -6.53 -44.50
CA ALA A 576 3.59 -7.09 -45.45
C ALA A 576 2.84 -8.10 -46.32
N ALA A 577 2.80 -7.84 -47.64
CA ALA A 577 2.11 -8.69 -48.59
C ALA A 577 2.58 -10.15 -48.45
N SER A 578 1.63 -11.05 -48.20
CA SER A 578 1.87 -12.49 -48.09
C SER A 578 2.48 -13.03 -49.39
N LEU A 579 3.50 -13.88 -49.26
CA LEU A 579 4.08 -14.62 -50.40
C LEU A 579 2.99 -15.42 -51.14
N LEU A 580 1.96 -15.88 -50.43
CA LEU A 580 0.84 -16.61 -51.01
C LEU A 580 0.00 -15.72 -51.95
N ASP A 581 -0.27 -14.48 -51.56
CA ASP A 581 -1.04 -13.53 -52.38
C ASP A 581 -0.24 -13.07 -53.60
N THR A 582 1.07 -12.95 -53.44
CA THR A 582 1.99 -12.64 -54.54
C THR A 582 2.04 -13.80 -55.54
N ASN A 583 2.15 -15.05 -55.06
CA ASN A 583 2.13 -16.25 -55.90
C ASN A 583 0.79 -16.45 -56.61
N ARG A 584 -0.35 -16.17 -55.95
CA ARG A 584 -1.70 -16.24 -56.55
C ARG A 584 -1.89 -15.28 -57.73
N ARG A 585 -1.30 -14.09 -57.66
CA ARG A 585 -1.31 -13.14 -58.79
C ARG A 585 -0.42 -13.62 -59.94
N PHE A 586 0.70 -14.25 -59.61
CA PHE A 586 1.62 -14.82 -60.59
C PHE A 586 1.08 -16.07 -61.28
N THR A 587 0.23 -16.87 -60.62
CA THR A 587 -0.39 -18.06 -61.22
C THR A 587 -1.65 -17.77 -62.03
N ALA A 588 -2.31 -16.63 -61.81
CA ALA A 588 -3.50 -16.24 -62.57
C ALA A 588 -3.18 -15.69 -63.98
N GLY A 589 -1.95 -15.22 -64.23
CA GLY A 589 -1.56 -14.56 -65.49
C GLY A 589 -0.94 -15.40 -66.63
N PRO A 590 -0.20 -16.51 -66.40
CA PRO A 590 0.69 -17.06 -67.44
C PRO A 590 0.02 -18.07 -68.39
N ASN A 591 -1.19 -18.56 -68.09
CA ASN A 591 -1.88 -19.57 -68.91
C ASN A 591 -3.02 -19.00 -69.78
N ALA A 592 -3.14 -17.67 -69.91
CA ALA A 592 -4.24 -17.04 -70.65
C ALA A 592 -4.23 -17.33 -72.17
N SER A 593 -3.14 -17.88 -72.73
CA SER A 593 -3.07 -18.32 -74.13
C SER A 593 -2.36 -19.67 -74.27
N GLY A 594 -3.08 -20.76 -74.03
CA GLY A 594 -2.73 -22.13 -74.46
C GLY A 594 -1.59 -22.80 -73.67
N GLY A 595 -1.96 -23.58 -72.65
CA GLY A 595 -1.05 -24.21 -71.67
C GLY A 595 -0.15 -25.36 -72.16
N VAL A 596 0.52 -25.21 -73.30
CA VAL A 596 1.43 -26.22 -73.87
C VAL A 596 2.86 -25.71 -74.06
N TRP A 597 3.13 -24.40 -73.86
CA TRP A 597 4.43 -23.78 -74.11
C TRP A 597 5.03 -23.07 -72.88
N SER A 598 6.35 -22.91 -72.83
CA SER A 598 7.02 -22.11 -71.79
C SER A 598 6.65 -20.63 -71.90
N VAL A 599 6.74 -19.89 -70.78
CA VAL A 599 6.53 -18.42 -70.74
C VAL A 599 7.39 -17.67 -71.77
N PHE A 600 6.82 -16.62 -72.37
CA PHE A 600 7.41 -15.87 -73.51
C PHE A 600 8.75 -15.16 -73.21
N HIS A 601 9.05 -14.88 -71.93
CA HIS A 601 10.30 -14.21 -71.53
C HIS A 601 11.26 -15.18 -70.82
N ALA A 602 12.58 -14.93 -70.93
CA ALA A 602 13.63 -15.70 -70.24
C ALA A 602 13.89 -15.25 -68.78
N GLY A 603 13.05 -14.37 -68.22
CA GLY A 603 13.16 -13.86 -66.85
C GLY A 603 13.00 -12.34 -66.79
N VAL A 604 13.19 -11.75 -65.59
CA VAL A 604 13.21 -10.30 -65.37
C VAL A 604 14.58 -9.84 -64.91
N ILE A 605 15.08 -8.72 -65.46
CA ILE A 605 16.39 -8.14 -65.12
C ILE A 605 16.40 -7.55 -63.67
N GLY A 606 15.24 -7.45 -63.01
CA GLY A 606 15.09 -6.92 -61.65
C GLY A 606 13.66 -7.04 -61.10
N ARG A 607 13.22 -6.08 -60.27
CA ARG A 607 11.86 -6.08 -59.65
C ARG A 607 10.78 -5.30 -60.41
N GLY A 608 11.03 -4.90 -61.67
CA GLY A 608 10.10 -4.09 -62.45
C GLY A 608 10.14 -2.58 -62.09
N PRO A 609 9.09 -1.80 -62.43
CA PRO A 609 9.07 -0.36 -62.19
C PRO A 609 9.23 -0.06 -60.71
N LYS A 610 10.17 0.82 -60.35
CA LYS A 610 10.40 1.21 -58.96
C LYS A 610 9.10 1.82 -58.43
N PRO A 611 8.54 1.32 -57.30
CA PRO A 611 7.40 1.96 -56.69
C PRO A 611 7.75 3.42 -56.43
N ALA A 612 6.80 4.33 -56.68
CA ALA A 612 7.01 5.75 -56.46
C ALA A 612 7.60 5.94 -55.05
N ALA A 613 8.73 6.64 -54.97
CA ALA A 613 9.39 6.89 -53.69
C ALA A 613 8.36 7.47 -52.72
N GLY A 614 8.09 6.76 -51.62
CA GLY A 614 6.95 7.00 -50.74
C GLY A 614 6.80 8.48 -50.39
N GLY A 615 5.56 8.98 -50.51
CA GLY A 615 5.16 10.39 -50.35
C GLY A 615 5.29 10.96 -48.93
N GLY A 616 6.35 10.63 -48.20
CA GLY A 616 6.65 11.16 -46.87
C GLY A 616 7.41 12.48 -46.89
N ARG A 617 7.19 13.37 -47.86
CA ARG A 617 7.74 14.72 -47.79
C ARG A 617 6.96 15.48 -46.72
N ARG A 618 7.52 15.56 -45.51
CA ARG A 618 7.05 16.46 -44.46
C ARG A 618 6.94 17.89 -45.01
N GLY A 619 5.95 18.64 -44.53
CA GLY A 619 5.72 20.00 -44.98
C GLY A 619 6.97 20.89 -44.83
N PRO A 620 7.23 21.80 -45.79
CA PRO A 620 8.42 22.65 -45.75
C PRO A 620 8.48 23.57 -44.52
N GLU A 621 7.31 23.94 -43.97
CA GLU A 621 7.18 24.75 -42.75
C GLU A 621 7.59 23.98 -41.50
N GLU A 622 7.12 22.73 -41.36
CA GLU A 622 7.49 21.86 -40.23
C GLU A 622 8.99 21.57 -40.23
N LEU A 623 9.58 21.32 -41.42
CA LEU A 623 11.02 21.14 -41.57
C LEU A 623 11.78 22.39 -41.12
N SER A 624 11.32 23.57 -41.54
CA SER A 624 11.93 24.85 -41.16
C SER A 624 11.84 25.10 -39.66
N ARG A 625 10.67 24.83 -39.03
CA ARG A 625 10.48 24.96 -37.58
C ARG A 625 11.38 24.02 -36.81
N ASN A 626 11.43 22.74 -37.18
CA ASN A 626 12.30 21.75 -36.54
C ASN A 626 13.78 22.11 -36.68
N THR A 627 14.18 22.60 -37.85
CA THR A 627 15.53 23.11 -38.11
C THR A 627 15.87 24.27 -37.19
N LEU A 628 14.98 25.26 -37.07
CA LEU A 628 15.17 26.40 -36.18
C LEU A 628 15.23 25.96 -34.71
N THR A 629 14.32 25.11 -34.24
CA THR A 629 14.34 24.60 -32.86
C THR A 629 15.63 23.84 -32.55
N PHE A 630 16.10 23.00 -33.47
CA PHE A 630 17.36 22.30 -33.33
C PHE A 630 18.56 23.26 -33.27
N LEU A 631 18.65 24.22 -34.19
CA LEU A 631 19.72 25.22 -34.20
C LEU A 631 19.69 26.10 -32.95
N SER A 632 18.51 26.51 -32.47
CA SER A 632 18.36 27.27 -31.22
C SER A 632 18.84 26.47 -30.00
N LEU A 633 18.57 25.16 -29.96
CA LEU A 633 19.06 24.28 -28.91
C LEU A 633 20.58 24.17 -28.94
N VAL A 634 21.18 23.88 -30.11
CA VAL A 634 22.63 23.81 -30.27
C VAL A 634 23.29 25.15 -29.92
N LEU A 635 22.72 26.28 -30.36
CA LEU A 635 23.21 27.61 -29.99
C LEU A 635 23.19 27.85 -28.49
N ARG A 636 22.12 27.42 -27.78
CA ARG A 636 22.04 27.52 -26.32
C ARG A 636 23.11 26.66 -25.63
N CYS A 637 23.36 25.44 -26.15
CA CYS A 637 24.44 24.58 -25.66
C CYS A 637 25.83 25.20 -25.91
N CYS A 638 26.05 25.85 -27.05
CA CYS A 638 27.36 26.43 -27.39
C CYS A 638 27.65 27.79 -26.76
N ARG A 639 26.64 28.54 -26.31
CA ARG A 639 26.81 29.87 -25.68
C ARG A 639 27.15 29.83 -24.19
N GLY A 640 26.79 28.75 -23.49
CA GLY A 640 26.96 28.68 -22.04
C GLY A 640 26.28 29.87 -21.35
N SER A 641 27.00 30.58 -20.46
CA SER A 641 26.53 31.81 -19.80
C SER A 641 26.81 33.10 -20.59
N GLY A 642 27.53 33.02 -21.71
CA GLY A 642 27.97 34.19 -22.48
C GLY A 642 27.08 34.51 -23.69
N PRO A 643 27.20 35.72 -24.26
CA PRO A 643 26.47 36.11 -25.47
C PRO A 643 27.05 35.49 -26.76
N ALA A 644 28.34 35.14 -26.76
CA ALA A 644 29.06 34.61 -27.92
C ALA A 644 29.10 33.07 -27.94
N VAL A 645 29.30 32.49 -29.13
CA VAL A 645 29.47 31.05 -29.30
C VAL A 645 30.85 30.65 -28.80
N GLY A 646 30.92 29.76 -27.80
CA GLY A 646 32.17 29.27 -27.24
C GLY A 646 32.98 28.47 -28.27
N ALA A 647 34.28 28.77 -28.38
CA ALA A 647 35.17 28.16 -29.37
C ALA A 647 35.27 26.62 -29.23
N GLU A 648 35.35 26.10 -28.00
CA GLU A 648 35.44 24.65 -27.75
C GLU A 648 34.13 23.91 -28.11
N ALA A 649 32.97 24.49 -27.78
CA ALA A 649 31.69 23.91 -28.15
C ALA A 649 31.49 23.91 -29.68
N ALA A 650 31.85 25.01 -30.36
CA ALA A 650 31.81 25.09 -31.81
C ALA A 650 32.79 24.11 -32.48
N LYS A 651 33.97 23.89 -31.90
CA LYS A 651 34.95 22.89 -32.34
C LYS A 651 34.42 21.46 -32.19
N ALA A 652 33.74 21.15 -31.09
CA ALA A 652 33.08 19.85 -30.91
C ALA A 652 31.99 19.59 -31.97
N VAL A 653 31.17 20.61 -32.26
CA VAL A 653 30.17 20.56 -33.35
C VAL A 653 30.86 20.38 -34.70
N ALA A 654 31.98 21.07 -34.95
CA ALA A 654 32.77 20.92 -36.17
C ALA A 654 33.29 19.48 -36.35
N ALA A 655 33.89 18.89 -35.31
CA ALA A 655 34.39 17.52 -35.32
C ALA A 655 33.26 16.51 -35.61
N ALA A 656 32.14 16.61 -34.89
CA ALA A 656 30.98 15.75 -35.10
C ALA A 656 30.39 15.88 -36.51
N LEU A 657 30.40 17.09 -37.09
CA LEU A 657 29.96 17.34 -38.46
C LEU A 657 30.88 16.65 -39.48
N VAL A 658 32.20 16.73 -39.29
CA VAL A 658 33.19 16.06 -40.16
C VAL A 658 33.02 14.55 -40.08
N GLU A 659 32.91 13.98 -38.87
CA GLU A 659 32.69 12.55 -38.66
C GLU A 659 31.38 12.06 -39.30
N ALA A 660 30.30 12.83 -39.18
CA ALA A 660 29.00 12.46 -39.73
C ALA A 660 28.94 12.54 -41.27
N VAL A 661 29.64 13.50 -41.88
CA VAL A 661 29.59 13.73 -43.33
C VAL A 661 30.67 12.94 -44.08
N CYS A 662 31.88 12.86 -43.54
CA CYS A 662 33.04 12.23 -44.17
C CYS A 662 33.98 11.59 -43.11
N PRO A 663 33.60 10.43 -42.53
CA PRO A 663 34.35 9.79 -41.45
C PRO A 663 35.77 9.36 -41.87
N GLU A 664 35.95 9.00 -43.14
CA GLU A 664 37.25 8.62 -43.73
C GLU A 664 38.32 9.72 -43.66
N ALA A 665 37.91 10.97 -43.39
CA ALA A 665 38.78 12.12 -43.33
C ALA A 665 38.80 12.78 -41.95
N ALA A 666 38.32 12.09 -40.91
CA ALA A 666 38.50 12.52 -39.53
C ALA A 666 40.00 12.58 -39.20
N GLY A 667 40.49 13.75 -38.80
CA GLY A 667 41.92 13.99 -38.56
C GLY A 667 42.76 14.27 -39.81
N ALA A 668 42.13 14.50 -40.97
CA ALA A 668 42.85 14.89 -42.17
C ALA A 668 43.53 16.27 -42.01
N GLU A 669 44.59 16.48 -42.78
CA GLU A 669 45.38 17.70 -42.72
C GLU A 669 44.53 18.96 -42.93
N LEU A 670 44.81 19.97 -42.11
CA LEU A 670 44.19 21.28 -42.19
C LEU A 670 44.73 22.10 -43.37
N ALA A 671 45.97 21.79 -43.79
CA ALA A 671 46.61 22.40 -44.94
C ALA A 671 45.79 22.16 -46.21
N TRP A 672 45.76 23.17 -47.08
CA TRP A 672 45.04 23.10 -48.34
C TRP A 672 46.00 22.61 -49.42
N PRO A 673 45.69 21.50 -50.11
CA PRO A 673 46.56 20.96 -51.14
C PRO A 673 46.51 21.80 -52.42
N PRO A 674 47.46 21.59 -53.35
CA PRO A 674 47.36 22.15 -54.69
C PRO A 674 46.13 21.59 -55.43
N GLU A 675 45.65 22.35 -56.41
CA GLU A 675 44.40 22.06 -57.13
C GLU A 675 44.45 20.69 -57.84
N GLU A 676 45.60 20.30 -58.37
CA GLU A 676 45.78 19.05 -59.10
C GLU A 676 45.46 17.83 -58.22
N LEU A 677 45.69 17.92 -56.90
CA LEU A 677 45.39 16.84 -55.97
C LEU A 677 43.89 16.65 -55.75
N ALA A 678 43.07 17.67 -55.99
CA ALA A 678 41.60 17.55 -55.93
C ALA A 678 41.07 16.54 -56.97
N ARG A 679 41.81 16.29 -58.05
CA ARG A 679 41.47 15.27 -59.05
C ARG A 679 41.54 13.85 -58.47
N ALA A 680 42.44 13.61 -57.52
CA ALA A 680 42.58 12.31 -56.86
C ALA A 680 41.48 12.03 -55.80
N THR A 681 40.85 13.07 -55.25
CA THR A 681 39.81 12.96 -54.21
C THR A 681 38.38 13.19 -54.71
N VAL A 682 38.18 13.23 -56.04
CA VAL A 682 36.90 13.59 -56.68
C VAL A 682 35.69 12.82 -56.14
N GLU A 683 35.82 11.51 -55.89
CA GLU A 683 34.71 10.69 -55.38
C GLU A 683 34.29 11.12 -53.97
N ARG A 684 35.25 11.40 -53.08
CA ARG A 684 34.97 11.93 -51.73
C ARG A 684 34.28 13.29 -51.83
N ASP A 685 34.80 14.16 -52.67
CA ASP A 685 34.33 15.53 -52.80
C ASP A 685 32.89 15.57 -53.39
N LEU A 686 32.59 14.70 -54.36
CA LEU A 686 31.23 14.49 -54.88
C LEU A 686 30.28 13.88 -53.84
N ARG A 687 30.76 12.97 -52.98
CA ARG A 687 29.96 12.43 -51.86
C ARG A 687 29.60 13.53 -50.86
N ILE A 688 30.56 14.38 -50.50
CA ILE A 688 30.33 15.55 -49.62
C ILE A 688 29.29 16.47 -50.27
N LEU A 689 29.49 16.87 -51.53
CA LEU A 689 28.57 17.74 -52.25
C LEU A 689 27.15 17.15 -52.34
N ARG A 690 27.02 15.84 -52.60
CA ARG A 690 25.73 15.13 -52.60
C ARG A 690 25.08 15.10 -51.21
N ARG A 691 25.85 14.98 -50.12
CA ARG A 691 25.34 15.05 -48.74
C ARG A 691 24.78 16.43 -48.41
N PHE A 692 25.51 17.50 -48.74
CA PHE A 692 25.05 18.88 -48.59
C PHE A 692 23.80 19.18 -49.41
N ARG A 693 23.65 18.57 -50.59
CA ARG A 693 22.43 18.70 -51.40
C ARG A 693 21.23 17.98 -50.80
N ARG A 694 21.44 16.84 -50.14
CA ARG A 694 20.38 16.03 -49.52
C ARG A 694 19.92 16.55 -48.17
N HIS A 695 20.81 17.18 -47.40
CA HIS A 695 20.54 17.61 -46.03
C HIS A 695 20.71 19.13 -45.90
N PRO A 696 19.61 19.91 -45.89
CA PRO A 696 19.66 21.37 -45.83
C PRO A 696 20.20 21.90 -44.49
N LEU A 697 20.29 21.06 -43.45
CA LEU A 697 20.81 21.38 -42.12
C LEU A 697 22.33 21.64 -42.08
N LEU A 698 23.08 21.11 -43.05
CA LEU A 698 24.55 21.14 -43.01
C LEU A 698 25.11 22.57 -43.20
N PHE A 699 24.50 23.39 -44.07
CA PHE A 699 24.91 24.79 -44.23
C PHE A 699 24.65 25.64 -42.97
N PRO A 700 23.45 25.62 -42.35
CA PRO A 700 23.22 26.30 -41.07
C PRO A 700 24.14 25.84 -39.94
N LEU A 701 24.48 24.55 -39.87
CA LEU A 701 25.43 24.04 -38.88
C LEU A 701 26.85 24.56 -39.11
N LEU A 702 27.32 24.60 -40.36
CA LEU A 702 28.59 25.26 -40.69
C LEU A 702 28.57 26.74 -40.33
N ARG A 703 27.42 27.42 -40.48
CA ARG A 703 27.26 28.82 -40.10
C ARG A 703 27.38 29.03 -38.59
N LEU A 704 26.80 28.13 -37.80
CA LEU A 704 26.98 28.10 -36.35
C LEU A 704 28.45 27.92 -35.98
N VAL A 705 29.14 26.98 -36.63
CA VAL A 705 30.58 26.74 -36.43
C VAL A 705 31.41 27.96 -36.84
N ALA A 706 31.06 28.66 -37.92
CA ALA A 706 31.73 29.88 -38.37
C ALA A 706 31.63 31.02 -37.33
N GLY A 707 30.54 31.09 -36.57
CA GLY A 707 30.36 32.05 -35.48
C GLY A 707 31.28 31.82 -34.27
N GLY A 708 31.77 30.58 -34.06
CA GLY A 708 32.65 30.21 -32.95
C GLY A 708 34.12 30.13 -33.36
N ARG A 709 34.71 31.24 -33.81
CA ARG A 709 36.11 31.28 -34.29
C ARG A 709 37.09 30.73 -33.22
N PRO A 710 38.09 29.91 -33.58
CA PRO A 710 38.50 29.47 -34.93
C PRO A 710 37.89 28.13 -35.39
N ALA A 711 36.74 27.69 -34.86
CA ALA A 711 36.22 26.33 -35.05
C ALA A 711 36.06 25.88 -36.52
N LEU A 712 35.78 26.81 -37.44
CA LEU A 712 35.63 26.51 -38.87
C LEU A 712 36.90 25.92 -39.51
N CYS A 713 38.09 26.20 -38.95
CA CYS A 713 39.35 25.57 -39.37
C CYS A 713 39.25 24.03 -39.33
N TYR A 714 38.61 23.46 -38.32
CA TYR A 714 38.48 22.01 -38.17
C TYR A 714 37.52 21.38 -39.19
N CYS A 715 36.67 22.18 -39.86
CA CYS A 715 35.84 21.74 -40.97
C CYS A 715 36.54 21.83 -42.34
N SER A 716 37.86 22.09 -42.40
CA SER A 716 38.65 22.31 -43.63
C SER A 716 38.37 21.25 -44.71
N VAL A 717 38.23 19.98 -44.33
CA VAL A 717 37.91 18.88 -45.26
C VAL A 717 36.57 19.07 -45.98
N LEU A 718 35.53 19.46 -45.24
CA LEU A 718 34.20 19.66 -45.81
C LEU A 718 34.19 20.88 -46.74
N LEU A 719 34.86 21.95 -46.34
CA LEU A 719 35.00 23.18 -47.12
C LEU A 719 35.76 22.91 -48.42
N ARG A 720 36.86 22.16 -48.34
CA ARG A 720 37.67 21.75 -49.48
C ARG A 720 36.89 20.85 -50.43
N GLY A 721 36.20 19.82 -49.92
CA GLY A 721 35.40 18.92 -50.74
C GLY A 721 34.22 19.62 -51.43
N LEU A 722 33.58 20.56 -50.73
CA LEU A 722 32.56 21.42 -51.33
C LEU A 722 33.14 22.32 -52.41
N LEU A 723 34.28 22.98 -52.16
CA LEU A 723 34.92 23.86 -53.13
C LEU A 723 35.35 23.07 -54.36
N ALA A 724 36.02 21.92 -54.19
CA ALA A 724 36.45 21.05 -55.28
C ALA A 724 35.26 20.59 -56.14
N GLY A 725 34.16 20.14 -55.51
CA GLY A 725 32.96 19.72 -56.22
C GLY A 725 32.28 20.86 -56.99
N LEU A 726 32.30 22.09 -56.45
CA LEU A 726 31.76 23.27 -57.13
C LEU A 726 32.66 23.75 -58.27
N VAL A 727 33.98 23.77 -58.07
CA VAL A 727 34.97 24.10 -59.11
C VAL A 727 34.81 23.15 -60.29
N ALA A 728 34.73 21.83 -60.04
CA ALA A 728 34.51 20.83 -61.08
C ALA A 728 33.14 20.94 -61.76
N HIS A 729 32.09 21.34 -61.02
CA HIS A 729 30.76 21.56 -61.61
C HIS A 729 30.77 22.74 -62.58
N TRP A 730 31.37 23.86 -62.18
CA TRP A 730 31.40 25.08 -62.98
C TRP A 730 32.34 24.98 -64.19
N ASP A 731 33.43 24.22 -64.08
CA ASP A 731 34.30 23.87 -65.21
C ASP A 731 33.54 23.05 -66.28
N ALA A 732 32.74 22.07 -65.85
CA ALA A 732 31.93 21.24 -66.75
C ALA A 732 30.60 21.89 -67.19
N CYS A 733 30.29 23.11 -66.73
CA CYS A 733 29.00 23.75 -66.97
C CYS A 733 28.94 24.37 -68.37
N ARG A 734 28.02 23.88 -69.20
CA ARG A 734 27.79 24.36 -70.57
C ARG A 734 26.66 25.40 -70.69
N ALA A 735 26.05 25.79 -69.57
CA ALA A 735 24.99 26.80 -69.59
C ALA A 735 25.56 28.21 -69.75
N GLY A 736 24.80 29.12 -70.38
CA GLY A 736 25.22 30.52 -70.54
C GLY A 736 25.05 31.38 -69.27
N SER A 737 24.35 30.87 -68.25
CA SER A 737 24.03 31.59 -67.01
C SER A 737 24.13 30.68 -65.79
N THR A 738 24.59 31.22 -64.67
CA THR A 738 24.66 30.53 -63.36
C THR A 738 23.29 30.20 -62.78
N LEU A 739 22.24 30.90 -63.20
CA LEU A 739 20.84 30.68 -62.76
C LEU A 739 20.29 29.32 -63.22
N ALA A 740 20.85 28.71 -64.27
CA ALA A 740 20.47 27.39 -64.74
C ALA A 740 20.72 26.27 -63.71
N SER A 741 21.64 26.50 -62.76
CA SER A 741 22.01 25.57 -61.70
C SER A 741 21.80 26.21 -60.31
N PRO A 742 20.55 26.43 -59.88
CA PRO A 742 20.22 27.27 -58.73
C PRO A 742 20.77 26.73 -57.40
N TRP A 743 20.87 25.42 -57.24
CA TRP A 743 21.46 24.83 -56.04
C TRP A 743 22.97 25.06 -55.97
N HIS A 744 23.70 24.87 -57.08
CA HIS A 744 25.16 25.07 -57.11
C HIS A 744 25.51 26.55 -56.92
N LEU A 745 24.73 27.47 -57.50
CA LEU A 745 24.87 28.91 -57.26
C LEU A 745 24.69 29.25 -55.78
N ARG A 746 23.58 28.81 -55.15
CA ARG A 746 23.34 29.04 -53.72
C ARG A 746 24.42 28.40 -52.84
N ALA A 747 24.90 27.21 -53.19
CA ALA A 747 25.97 26.52 -52.47
C ALA A 747 27.31 27.25 -52.59
N SER A 748 27.67 27.75 -53.79
CA SER A 748 28.85 28.60 -54.00
C SER A 748 28.77 29.88 -53.17
N CYS A 749 27.61 30.56 -53.18
CA CYS A 749 27.45 31.77 -52.38
C CYS A 749 27.55 31.48 -50.88
N ALA A 750 26.85 30.44 -50.41
CA ALA A 750 26.87 30.05 -49.00
C ALA A 750 28.27 29.62 -48.54
N LEU A 751 29.01 28.87 -49.35
CA LEU A 751 30.37 28.44 -48.99
C LEU A 751 31.32 29.65 -48.82
N VAL A 752 31.32 30.59 -49.75
CA VAL A 752 32.18 31.78 -49.67
C VAL A 752 31.76 32.68 -48.52
N ALA A 753 30.45 32.87 -48.29
CA ALA A 753 29.95 33.59 -47.13
C ALA A 753 30.37 32.93 -45.81
N LEU A 754 30.31 31.60 -45.71
CA LEU A 754 30.79 30.84 -44.55
C LEU A 754 32.29 31.04 -44.28
N LEU A 755 33.10 30.97 -45.34
CA LEU A 755 34.54 31.21 -45.27
C LEU A 755 34.85 32.65 -44.80
N ALA A 756 34.05 33.63 -45.22
CA ALA A 756 34.15 35.02 -44.76
C ALA A 756 33.72 35.19 -43.29
N GLU A 757 32.56 34.66 -42.90
CA GLU A 757 32.03 34.72 -41.53
C GLU A 757 32.98 34.08 -40.52
N GLY A 758 33.63 32.97 -40.89
CA GLY A 758 34.65 32.30 -40.10
C GLY A 758 36.03 32.98 -40.08
N SER A 759 36.17 34.16 -40.69
CA SER A 759 37.45 34.87 -40.84
C SER A 759 38.54 34.03 -41.51
N LEU A 760 38.17 33.22 -42.50
CA LEU A 760 39.12 32.51 -43.36
C LEU A 760 39.44 33.28 -44.64
N LEU A 761 38.51 34.13 -45.08
CA LEU A 761 38.71 35.06 -46.20
C LEU A 761 38.69 36.53 -45.73
N PRO A 762 39.54 37.39 -46.33
CA PRO A 762 39.44 38.84 -46.20
C PRO A 762 38.08 39.36 -46.69
N PRO A 763 37.59 40.50 -46.20
CA PRO A 763 36.25 40.99 -46.53
C PRO A 763 36.01 41.20 -48.03
N VAL A 764 37.03 41.65 -48.78
CA VAL A 764 36.92 41.88 -50.24
C VAL A 764 36.68 40.57 -51.00
N LEU A 765 37.46 39.53 -50.71
CA LEU A 765 37.25 38.19 -51.27
C LEU A 765 35.98 37.54 -50.71
N GLY A 766 35.68 37.78 -49.44
CA GLY A 766 34.48 37.29 -48.78
C GLY A 766 33.20 37.81 -49.43
N ASN A 767 33.15 39.07 -49.88
CA ASN A 767 31.98 39.68 -50.51
C ASN A 767 31.77 39.26 -51.98
N MET A 768 32.74 38.56 -52.62
CA MET A 768 32.64 38.23 -54.05
C MET A 768 31.42 37.37 -54.40
N HIS A 769 30.89 36.64 -53.42
CA HIS A 769 29.72 35.79 -53.61
C HIS A 769 28.44 36.54 -54.00
N GLU A 770 28.37 37.84 -53.69
CA GLU A 770 27.27 38.71 -54.11
C GLU A 770 27.26 38.90 -55.64
N LEU A 771 28.40 38.72 -56.31
CA LEU A 771 28.55 38.87 -57.76
C LEU A 771 28.10 37.61 -58.54
N PHE A 772 28.16 36.43 -57.92
CA PHE A 772 27.95 35.14 -58.62
C PHE A 772 26.63 35.01 -59.40
N PRO A 773 25.47 35.57 -58.97
CA PRO A 773 24.22 35.47 -59.73
C PRO A 773 24.27 36.15 -61.11
N GLU A 774 25.12 37.16 -61.26
CA GLU A 774 25.23 37.96 -62.49
C GLU A 774 26.39 37.51 -63.40
N LEU A 775 27.27 36.64 -62.92
CA LEU A 775 28.47 36.18 -63.65
C LEU A 775 28.20 34.98 -64.56
N ALA A 776 29.07 34.78 -65.54
CA ALA A 776 29.10 33.56 -66.34
C ALA A 776 29.70 32.38 -65.54
N PRO A 777 29.29 31.12 -65.81
CA PRO A 777 29.82 29.93 -65.12
C PRO A 777 31.35 29.82 -65.06
N PHE A 778 32.03 30.13 -66.18
CA PHE A 778 33.49 30.13 -66.24
C PHE A 778 34.13 31.20 -65.35
N GLU A 779 33.49 32.37 -65.21
CA GLU A 779 33.98 33.43 -64.34
C GLU A 779 33.83 33.05 -62.86
N VAL A 780 32.72 32.40 -62.50
CA VAL A 780 32.55 31.81 -61.15
C VAL A 780 33.61 30.73 -60.90
N HIS A 781 33.89 29.88 -61.89
CA HIS A 781 34.98 28.90 -61.78
C HIS A 781 36.34 29.57 -61.48
N LEU A 782 36.73 30.61 -62.23
CA LEU A 782 37.97 31.36 -61.99
C LEU A 782 38.04 32.00 -60.60
N LEU A 783 36.93 32.57 -60.11
CA LEU A 783 36.87 33.17 -58.77
C LEU A 783 36.94 32.12 -57.66
N LEU A 784 36.31 30.95 -57.83
CA LEU A 784 36.46 29.86 -56.87
C LEU A 784 37.88 29.28 -56.88
N LEU A 785 38.56 29.30 -58.04
CA LEU A 785 39.96 28.92 -58.17
C LEU A 785 40.89 29.91 -57.44
N SER A 786 40.61 31.21 -57.52
CA SER A 786 41.36 32.23 -56.76
C SER A 786 41.15 32.08 -55.25
N VAL A 787 39.92 31.75 -54.81
CA VAL A 787 39.63 31.38 -53.42
C VAL A 787 40.43 30.14 -52.99
N TRP A 788 40.50 29.10 -53.83
CA TRP A 788 41.32 27.92 -53.55
C TRP A 788 42.81 28.28 -53.41
N GLY A 789 43.34 29.06 -54.35
CA GLY A 789 44.72 29.53 -54.35
C GLY A 789 45.05 30.35 -53.09
N TYR A 790 44.15 31.25 -52.69
CA TYR A 790 44.28 32.02 -51.46
C TYR A 790 44.29 31.11 -50.22
N LEU A 791 43.36 30.15 -50.11
CA LEU A 791 43.29 29.23 -48.97
C LEU A 791 44.48 28.27 -48.92
N ARG A 792 45.07 27.91 -50.06
CA ARG A 792 46.34 27.16 -50.11
C ARG A 792 47.47 27.94 -49.44
N GLU A 793 47.71 29.16 -49.89
CA GLU A 793 48.78 30.02 -49.40
C GLU A 793 48.55 30.46 -47.96
N ASN A 794 47.29 30.69 -47.61
CA ASN A 794 46.87 31.19 -46.30
C ASN A 794 45.99 30.16 -45.57
N SER A 795 46.50 28.91 -45.48
CA SER A 795 45.80 27.77 -44.88
C SER A 795 45.11 28.10 -43.54
N PRO A 796 43.86 27.64 -43.33
CA PRO A 796 43.05 27.98 -42.18
C PRO A 796 43.53 27.21 -40.93
N LEU A 797 44.62 27.68 -40.36
CA LEU A 797 45.23 27.11 -39.16
C LEU A 797 44.71 27.86 -37.92
N PRO A 798 44.33 27.17 -36.84
CA PRO A 798 43.91 27.81 -35.58
C PRO A 798 44.95 28.78 -35.00
N GLN A 799 46.24 28.53 -35.26
CA GLN A 799 47.36 29.36 -34.81
C GLN A 799 47.35 30.79 -35.36
N LYS A 800 46.63 31.04 -36.48
CA LYS A 800 46.50 32.37 -37.09
C LYS A 800 45.50 33.28 -36.36
N PHE A 801 44.82 32.76 -35.34
CA PHE A 801 43.82 33.50 -34.57
C PHE A 801 44.40 33.91 -33.22
N THR A 802 44.26 35.19 -32.88
CA THR A 802 44.62 35.74 -31.56
C THR A 802 43.37 35.96 -30.73
N PHE A 803 43.44 35.60 -29.45
CA PHE A 803 42.34 35.80 -28.52
C PHE A 803 42.28 37.27 -28.06
N GLN A 804 41.11 37.90 -28.19
CA GLN A 804 40.88 39.25 -27.68
C GLN A 804 40.04 39.17 -26.39
N PRO A 805 40.63 39.41 -25.21
CA PRO A 805 39.95 39.22 -23.93
C PRO A 805 38.77 40.18 -23.72
N GLU A 806 38.84 41.40 -24.26
CA GLU A 806 37.79 42.42 -24.14
C GLU A 806 36.45 42.02 -24.77
N LEU A 807 36.52 41.25 -25.87
CA LEU A 807 35.35 40.84 -26.64
C LEU A 807 35.06 39.33 -26.50
N GLY A 808 35.93 38.59 -25.83
CA GLY A 808 35.83 37.14 -25.67
C GLY A 808 35.85 36.35 -26.99
N VAL A 809 36.44 36.92 -28.05
CA VAL A 809 36.45 36.33 -29.40
C VAL A 809 37.85 36.22 -29.97
N PHE A 810 38.04 35.22 -30.83
CA PHE A 810 39.23 35.07 -31.63
C PHE A 810 39.15 35.93 -32.90
N ARG A 811 40.20 36.70 -33.19
CA ARG A 811 40.33 37.47 -34.44
C ARG A 811 41.55 37.01 -35.21
N ARG A 812 41.43 37.00 -36.54
CA ARG A 812 42.53 36.79 -37.47
C ARG A 812 42.97 38.15 -38.02
N ASP A 813 44.26 38.38 -38.02
CA ASP A 813 44.88 39.56 -38.64
C ASP A 813 45.28 39.23 -40.07
N PHE A 814 44.55 39.78 -41.05
CA PHE A 814 44.80 39.56 -42.48
C PHE A 814 46.01 40.36 -43.00
N GLY A 815 46.52 41.35 -42.26
CA GLY A 815 47.72 42.09 -42.66
C GLY A 815 49.00 41.25 -42.63
N ARG A 816 48.93 40.09 -41.96
CA ARG A 816 50.01 39.09 -41.89
C ARG A 816 49.88 37.99 -42.93
N ASP A 817 48.75 37.92 -43.62
CA ASP A 817 48.57 37.02 -44.76
C ASP A 817 49.26 37.67 -45.98
N GLY A 818 49.91 36.87 -46.85
CA GLY A 818 50.78 37.38 -47.92
C GLY A 818 50.07 38.22 -48.99
N ASP A 819 50.75 38.51 -50.10
CA ASP A 819 50.24 39.41 -51.16
C ASP A 819 48.84 39.01 -51.69
N LEU A 820 47.83 39.80 -51.33
CA LEU A 820 46.44 39.69 -51.78
C LEU A 820 46.27 40.10 -53.26
N GLY A 821 47.22 40.87 -53.80
CA GLY A 821 47.11 41.55 -55.09
C GLY A 821 46.86 40.60 -56.25
N LYS A 822 47.49 39.43 -56.26
CA LYS A 822 47.27 38.41 -57.31
C LYS A 822 45.84 37.86 -57.37
N HIS A 823 45.19 37.70 -56.22
CA HIS A 823 43.83 37.16 -56.13
C HIS A 823 42.80 38.27 -56.42
N LEU A 824 43.10 39.50 -55.99
CA LEU A 824 42.30 40.69 -56.31
C LEU A 824 42.37 41.06 -57.79
N ALA A 825 43.51 40.89 -58.46
CA ALA A 825 43.65 41.17 -59.89
C ALA A 825 42.67 40.33 -60.74
N VAL A 826 42.46 39.05 -60.38
CA VAL A 826 41.47 38.19 -61.04
C VAL A 826 40.05 38.72 -60.80
N LEU A 827 39.73 39.10 -59.56
CA LEU A 827 38.43 39.68 -59.21
C LEU A 827 38.16 40.99 -59.96
N HIS A 828 39.14 41.90 -60.00
CA HIS A 828 39.04 43.18 -60.70
C HIS A 828 38.93 42.99 -62.21
N SER A 829 39.63 42.02 -62.80
CA SER A 829 39.50 41.68 -64.22
C SER A 829 38.09 41.18 -64.57
N VAL A 830 37.53 40.28 -63.75
CA VAL A 830 36.16 39.77 -63.92
C VAL A 830 35.12 40.88 -63.75
N LEU A 831 35.32 41.76 -62.77
CA LEU A 831 34.46 42.92 -62.51
C LEU A 831 34.51 43.92 -63.68
N HIS A 832 35.70 44.22 -64.19
CA HIS A 832 35.90 45.15 -65.31
C HIS A 832 35.28 44.60 -66.60
N ARG A 833 35.44 43.30 -66.89
CA ARG A 833 34.80 42.63 -68.03
C ARG A 833 33.27 42.76 -67.99
N ASN A 834 32.69 42.75 -66.80
CA ASN A 834 31.24 42.82 -66.59
C ASN A 834 30.77 44.19 -66.08
N ILE A 835 31.52 45.27 -66.33
CA ILE A 835 31.22 46.60 -65.78
C ILE A 835 29.82 47.11 -66.19
N HIS A 836 29.35 46.71 -67.36
CA HIS A 836 28.03 47.02 -67.89
C HIS A 836 26.87 46.48 -67.02
N ARG A 837 27.11 45.45 -66.19
CA ARG A 837 26.13 44.86 -65.25
C ARG A 837 26.52 45.08 -63.79
N LEU A 838 27.81 45.06 -63.46
CA LEU A 838 28.34 45.08 -62.09
C LEU A 838 28.87 46.45 -61.65
N GLY A 839 28.77 47.49 -62.48
CA GLY A 839 29.35 48.81 -62.21
C GLY A 839 28.92 49.42 -60.86
N LEU A 840 27.66 49.22 -60.45
CA LEU A 840 27.16 49.71 -59.16
C LEU A 840 27.81 49.01 -57.94
N LEU A 841 28.29 47.78 -58.12
CA LEU A 841 28.94 47.01 -57.06
C LEU A 841 30.45 47.26 -57.01
N ALA A 842 31.03 47.89 -58.04
CA ALA A 842 32.48 48.07 -58.15
C ALA A 842 33.09 48.82 -56.95
N GLY A 843 32.42 49.86 -56.45
CA GLY A 843 32.89 50.65 -55.29
C GLY A 843 33.02 49.86 -53.98
N ARG A 844 32.46 48.64 -53.89
CA ARG A 844 32.59 47.75 -52.73
C ARG A 844 33.83 46.85 -52.79
N PHE A 845 34.46 46.71 -53.95
CA PHE A 845 35.57 45.80 -54.21
C PHE A 845 36.90 46.49 -54.58
N TYR A 846 36.87 47.82 -54.73
CA TYR A 846 38.07 48.65 -54.71
C TYR A 846 38.33 49.14 -53.28
N PRO A 847 39.57 49.00 -52.77
CA PRO A 847 39.94 49.44 -51.42
C PRO A 847 39.87 50.95 -51.24
#